data_AF-A0A7J7ZZY3-F1
#
_entry.id   AF-A0A7J7ZZY3-F1
#
_cell.length_a   1.000
_cell.length_b   1.000
_cell.length_c   1.000
_cell.angle_alpha   90.00
_cell.angle_beta   90.00
_cell.angle_gamma   90.00
#
_symmetry.space_group_name_H-M   'P 1'
#
loop_
_entity.id
_entity.type
_entity.pdbx_description
1 polymer ?
#
loop_
_entity_poly.entity_id
_entity_poly.type
_entity_poly.pdbx_seq_one_letter_code
_entity_poly.pdbx_strand_id
1 'polypeptide(L)'
;MRLLLLLATLGWLLLAKAKGDAKPEDNLLVLTVATKETEGFRRFKRSAQFFNYKIQALGLGEDWHGEKATSAGGGLKVRLLKKALEKHADKENLVILFTDSYDVVFASGPRELLKKFRQARSQVVFSAEELIYPDRRLEAKYPVVSDGKRFLGSGGFIGYAPSLSKLVAEWEGQDSDSDQLFYTKIFLDKEKRERINITLDHRCRIFQNLDGALDEVVLKFEMGHVRARNLAYDTLPVLIHGNGPTKLQLNYLGNYIPRFWTFETGCVVCDEGLRSLKGIGDEALPSVLVGVFIEQPTPFLSLFFKRLLRLHYPQKRMRLFIHNHEQHHKGQVEQFLAEHGGEYQSVKLVGPEVQVANADARNMGADLCRQDHGCTYYFSVDADVALTEPQILRLLIEQNKNVIAPLMTRHGRLWSNFWGALSADGYYARSEDYVDIVQGRRVGVWNVPYVSNIYLMKGSALRAELQQTDLFHHSKLDPDMAFCANVRQQGVFMFLTNRHTFGHLLSLDNYQTTHLHNDLWEVFSNPEDWKEKYIHENYTKALAGKLVEMPCPDVYWFPIFTETACDELVEEMEHYGQWSLGDNKDNRIQGGYENVPTIDIHMNQISFEREWHKFLVEYIAPVTEKLYPGYYTRAQFDLAFVVRYKPDEQPSLMPHHDASTFTINIALNRVGVDYEGGGCRFLRYNCSIRAPRKGWALMHPGRLTHYHEGLPTTKGTRYIAVSFVDP
;
A
#
# COMPACT_ATOMS: atom_id res chain seq x y z
N MET A 1 -64.42 14.73 53.76
CA MET A 1 -63.34 15.68 54.11
C MET A 1 -62.00 15.05 54.51
N ARG A 2 -61.70 13.79 54.13
CA ARG A 2 -60.37 13.15 54.36
C ARG A 2 -59.63 12.70 53.09
N LEU A 3 -60.27 12.79 51.91
CA LEU A 3 -59.67 12.39 50.63
C LEU A 3 -59.00 13.56 49.87
N LEU A 4 -59.37 14.81 50.19
CA LEU A 4 -58.80 16.00 49.53
C LEU A 4 -57.49 16.50 50.14
N LEU A 5 -57.16 16.15 51.39
CA LEU A 5 -55.88 16.54 52.00
C LEU A 5 -54.70 15.65 51.58
N LEU A 6 -54.94 14.40 51.16
CA LEU A 6 -53.89 13.47 50.71
C LEU A 6 -53.43 13.74 49.27
N LEU A 7 -54.27 14.36 48.44
CA LEU A 7 -53.92 14.76 47.07
C LEU A 7 -53.11 16.06 47.03
N ALA A 8 -53.27 16.95 48.01
CA ALA A 8 -52.47 18.18 48.11
C ALA A 8 -51.03 17.91 48.54
N THR A 9 -50.79 16.90 49.38
CA THR A 9 -49.44 16.50 49.81
C THR A 9 -48.68 15.68 48.76
N LEU A 10 -49.37 14.91 47.92
CA LEU A 10 -48.73 14.25 46.76
C LEU A 10 -48.42 15.24 45.63
N GLY A 11 -49.21 16.31 45.46
CA GLY A 11 -48.94 17.38 44.50
C GLY A 11 -47.66 18.16 44.81
N TRP A 12 -47.38 18.43 46.08
CA TRP A 12 -46.14 19.12 46.50
C TRP A 12 -44.89 18.25 46.41
N LEU A 13 -45.00 16.93 46.56
CA LEU A 13 -43.89 16.00 46.33
C LEU A 13 -43.60 15.74 44.85
N LEU A 14 -44.57 15.97 43.96
CA LEU A 14 -44.38 15.90 42.50
C LEU A 14 -43.94 17.24 41.87
N LEU A 15 -44.11 18.37 42.56
CA LEU A 15 -43.63 19.70 42.13
C LEU A 15 -42.21 20.05 42.63
N ALA A 16 -41.60 19.24 43.48
CA ALA A 16 -40.19 19.39 43.89
C ALA A 16 -39.18 18.71 42.94
N LYS A 17 -39.60 18.27 41.75
CA LYS A 17 -38.73 17.60 40.78
C LYS A 17 -38.78 18.25 39.40
N ALA A 18 -38.41 19.54 39.35
CA ALA A 18 -38.08 20.23 38.10
C ALA A 18 -37.27 21.53 38.33
N LYS A 19 -36.27 21.51 39.22
CA LYS A 19 -35.02 22.21 38.89
C LYS A 19 -34.19 21.16 38.18
N GLY A 20 -33.97 21.34 36.88
CA GLY A 20 -33.16 20.42 36.09
C GLY A 20 -31.78 20.32 36.70
N ASP A 21 -31.51 19.24 37.43
CA ASP A 21 -30.15 18.85 37.77
C ASP A 21 -29.46 18.56 36.44
N ALA A 22 -28.64 19.52 35.99
CA ALA A 22 -27.76 19.34 34.85
C ALA A 22 -26.99 18.03 35.04
N LYS A 23 -26.86 17.23 33.97
CA LYS A 23 -26.10 15.99 34.10
C LYS A 23 -24.68 16.37 34.53
N PRO A 24 -23.99 15.58 35.38
CA PRO A 24 -22.62 15.92 35.81
C PRO A 24 -21.64 16.19 34.66
N GLU A 25 -21.95 15.65 33.47
CA GLU A 25 -21.23 15.83 32.21
C GLU A 25 -21.40 17.24 31.60
N ASP A 26 -22.48 17.95 31.93
CA ASP A 26 -22.75 19.31 31.44
C ASP A 26 -21.81 20.35 32.05
N ASN A 27 -21.14 19.99 33.15
CA ASN A 27 -20.15 20.81 33.85
C ASN A 27 -18.70 20.45 33.47
N LEU A 28 -18.47 19.80 32.32
CA LEU A 28 -17.14 19.57 31.76
C LEU A 28 -16.94 20.38 30.48
N LEU A 29 -15.82 21.10 30.39
CA LEU A 29 -15.35 21.76 29.18
C LEU A 29 -13.94 21.27 28.82
N VAL A 30 -13.73 20.89 27.57
CA VAL A 30 -12.40 20.55 27.06
C VAL A 30 -11.84 21.77 26.35
N LEU A 31 -10.71 22.29 26.84
CA LEU A 31 -9.94 23.34 26.18
C LEU A 31 -8.71 22.71 25.53
N THR A 32 -8.45 23.09 24.29
CA THR A 32 -7.23 22.70 23.57
C THR A 32 -6.74 23.87 22.74
N VAL A 33 -5.48 23.82 22.33
CA VAL A 33 -4.91 24.77 21.37
C VAL A 33 -4.72 24.08 20.03
N ALA A 34 -5.12 24.75 18.96
CA ALA A 34 -4.91 24.33 17.58
C ALA A 34 -4.92 25.58 16.69
N THR A 35 -3.85 25.81 15.94
CA THR A 35 -3.74 26.95 15.02
C THR A 35 -4.27 26.63 13.63
N LYS A 36 -4.25 25.35 13.25
CA LYS A 36 -4.73 24.82 11.96
C LYS A 36 -5.53 23.55 12.15
N GLU A 37 -6.43 23.26 11.22
CA GLU A 37 -7.15 21.97 11.18
C GLU A 37 -6.28 20.86 10.54
N THR A 38 -5.25 20.44 11.25
CA THR A 38 -4.37 19.33 10.82
C THR A 38 -5.08 17.98 10.87
N GLU A 39 -4.52 16.95 10.22
CA GLU A 39 -5.05 15.58 10.31
C GLU A 39 -4.98 15.02 11.74
N GLY A 40 -3.96 15.39 12.52
CA GLY A 40 -3.86 15.11 13.95
C GLY A 40 -5.01 15.74 14.75
N PHE A 41 -5.30 17.03 14.51
CA PHE A 41 -6.45 17.71 15.14
C PHE A 41 -7.79 17.08 14.77
N ARG A 42 -7.98 16.69 13.50
CA ARG A 42 -9.20 15.99 13.06
C ARG A 42 -9.34 14.63 13.75
N ARG A 43 -8.25 13.88 13.92
CA ARG A 43 -8.24 12.61 14.70
C ARG A 43 -8.67 12.86 16.14
N PHE A 44 -8.11 13.88 16.80
CA PHE A 44 -8.48 14.28 18.16
C PHE A 44 -9.98 14.62 18.25
N LYS A 45 -10.46 15.53 17.40
CA LYS A 45 -11.85 15.97 17.37
C LYS A 45 -12.82 14.80 17.14
N ARG A 46 -12.49 13.88 16.22
CA ARG A 46 -13.29 12.67 15.98
C ARG A 46 -13.37 11.77 17.21
N SER A 47 -12.24 11.51 17.88
CA SER A 47 -12.24 10.69 19.10
C SER A 47 -13.06 11.32 20.23
N ALA A 48 -13.02 12.64 20.35
CA ALA A 48 -13.79 13.38 21.34
C ALA A 48 -15.30 13.40 21.02
N GLN A 49 -15.66 13.58 19.74
CA GLN A 49 -17.05 13.52 19.27
C GLN A 49 -17.67 12.16 19.51
N PHE A 50 -16.92 11.07 19.31
CA PHE A 50 -17.39 9.71 19.60
C PHE A 50 -17.89 9.56 21.04
N PHE A 51 -17.24 10.22 22.00
CA PHE A 51 -17.63 10.21 23.41
C PHE A 51 -18.49 11.40 23.86
N ASN A 52 -18.93 12.26 22.93
CA ASN A 52 -19.73 13.46 23.19
C ASN A 52 -19.03 14.51 24.09
N TYR A 53 -17.72 14.70 23.96
CA TYR A 53 -17.03 15.81 24.63
C TYR A 53 -17.37 17.17 23.98
N LYS A 54 -17.53 18.20 24.82
CA LYS A 54 -17.62 19.60 24.38
C LYS A 54 -16.21 20.19 24.30
N ILE A 55 -15.69 20.35 23.08
CA ILE A 55 -14.37 20.92 22.82
C ILE A 55 -14.49 22.40 22.42
N GLN A 56 -13.63 23.23 23.00
CA GLN A 56 -13.33 24.57 22.51
C GLN A 56 -11.84 24.64 22.15
N ALA A 57 -11.57 24.79 20.85
CA ALA A 57 -10.23 25.00 20.32
C ALA A 57 -9.86 26.48 20.38
N LEU A 58 -8.68 26.78 20.90
CA LEU A 58 -8.15 28.12 21.05
C LEU A 58 -7.08 28.37 19.98
N GLY A 59 -7.03 29.58 19.44
CA GLY A 59 -5.99 30.02 18.50
C GLY A 59 -6.17 29.59 17.04
N LEU A 60 -7.34 29.07 16.63
CA LEU A 60 -7.60 28.72 15.23
C LEU A 60 -7.45 29.95 14.32
N GLY A 61 -6.55 29.86 13.34
CA GLY A 61 -6.24 30.97 12.43
C GLY A 61 -5.23 31.98 12.97
N GLU A 62 -4.74 31.82 14.21
CA GLU A 62 -3.58 32.56 14.70
C GLU A 62 -2.29 31.91 14.19
N ASP A 63 -1.30 32.73 13.84
CA ASP A 63 0.02 32.24 13.45
C ASP A 63 0.78 31.70 14.67
N TRP A 64 1.36 30.51 14.52
CA TRP A 64 2.27 29.94 15.51
C TRP A 64 3.69 30.50 15.30
N HIS A 65 3.93 31.71 15.78
CA HIS A 65 5.27 32.32 15.80
C HIS A 65 5.99 31.88 17.08
N GLY A 66 6.89 30.88 17.02
CA GLY A 66 7.66 30.58 18.24
C GLY A 66 8.56 29.36 18.32
N GLU A 67 8.50 28.37 17.42
CA GLU A 67 9.23 27.10 17.66
C GLU A 67 9.96 26.59 16.42
N LYS A 68 11.26 26.33 16.58
CA LYS A 68 11.89 25.18 15.90
C LYS A 68 11.42 23.94 16.66
N ALA A 69 11.15 22.83 15.98
CA ALA A 69 10.65 21.57 16.58
C ALA A 69 11.49 21.01 17.77
N THR A 70 12.64 21.62 18.08
CA THR A 70 13.60 21.23 19.10
C THR A 70 13.66 22.18 20.32
N SER A 71 12.89 23.27 20.37
CA SER A 71 12.87 24.18 21.53
C SER A 71 11.74 23.87 22.50
N ALA A 72 11.99 24.00 23.81
CA ALA A 72 11.01 23.89 24.89
C ALA A 72 10.04 25.08 24.88
N GLY A 73 9.22 25.23 23.84
CA GLY A 73 8.24 26.31 23.71
C GLY A 73 6.89 25.98 24.34
N GLY A 74 5.81 26.56 23.82
CA GLY A 74 4.43 26.28 24.22
C GLY A 74 3.74 27.41 24.98
N GLY A 75 4.43 28.52 25.26
CA GLY A 75 3.92 29.65 26.03
C GLY A 75 2.65 30.29 25.45
N LEU A 76 2.51 30.29 24.12
CA LEU A 76 1.28 30.67 23.43
C LEU A 76 0.06 29.91 23.96
N LYS A 77 0.21 28.62 24.29
CA LYS A 77 -0.87 27.81 24.86
C LYS A 77 -1.32 28.35 26.21
N VAL A 78 -0.37 28.74 27.06
CA VAL A 78 -0.64 29.28 28.40
C VAL A 78 -1.33 30.63 28.30
N ARG A 79 -0.87 31.52 27.41
CA ARG A 79 -1.49 32.82 27.16
C ARG A 79 -2.94 32.67 26.69
N LEU A 80 -3.20 31.80 25.71
CA LEU A 80 -4.53 31.53 25.20
C LEU A 80 -5.44 30.92 26.27
N LEU A 81 -4.91 29.98 27.05
CA LEU A 81 -5.64 29.36 28.16
C LEU A 81 -5.99 30.38 29.24
N LYS A 82 -5.06 31.25 29.64
CA LYS A 82 -5.29 32.34 30.61
C LYS A 82 -6.47 33.21 30.18
N LYS A 83 -6.45 33.68 28.93
CA LYS A 83 -7.53 34.48 28.35
C LYS A 83 -8.86 33.73 28.28
N ALA A 84 -8.84 32.41 28.03
CA ALA A 84 -10.06 31.60 28.03
C ALA A 84 -10.64 31.42 29.44
N LEU A 85 -9.78 31.24 30.45
CA LEU A 85 -10.18 31.02 31.84
C LEU A 85 -10.77 32.26 32.52
N GLU A 86 -10.45 33.46 32.07
CA GLU A 86 -11.08 34.72 32.53
C GLU A 86 -12.62 34.67 32.44
N LYS A 87 -13.17 33.99 31.42
CA LYS A 87 -14.63 33.83 31.23
C LYS A 87 -15.28 32.80 32.16
N HIS A 88 -14.47 32.05 32.91
CA HIS A 88 -14.90 30.87 33.65
C HIS A 88 -14.45 30.88 35.12
N ALA A 89 -13.68 31.89 35.54
CA ALA A 89 -13.10 31.98 36.88
C ALA A 89 -14.14 31.89 38.01
N ASP A 90 -15.35 32.42 37.80
CA ASP A 90 -16.42 32.43 38.81
C ASP A 90 -17.27 31.15 38.84
N LYS A 91 -17.01 30.19 37.95
CA LYS A 91 -17.80 28.96 37.83
C LYS A 91 -17.23 27.85 38.70
N GLU A 92 -17.57 27.85 39.99
CA GLU A 92 -17.02 26.92 40.98
C GLU A 92 -17.16 25.42 40.62
N ASN A 93 -18.29 25.05 40.03
CA ASN A 93 -18.58 23.64 39.69
C ASN A 93 -18.11 23.23 38.29
N LEU A 94 -17.55 24.15 37.49
CA LEU A 94 -17.08 23.84 36.15
C LEU A 94 -15.72 23.14 36.23
N VAL A 95 -15.66 21.92 35.69
CA VAL A 95 -14.42 21.19 35.48
C VAL A 95 -13.92 21.47 34.07
N ILE A 96 -12.64 21.78 33.96
CA ILE A 96 -11.98 22.03 32.69
C ILE A 96 -10.87 21.00 32.52
N LEU A 97 -10.88 20.33 31.37
CA LEU A 97 -9.78 19.50 30.90
C LEU A 97 -9.00 20.32 29.86
N PHE A 98 -7.75 20.63 30.13
CA PHE A 98 -6.82 21.11 29.13
C PHE A 98 -6.03 19.94 28.56
N THR A 99 -5.85 19.94 27.24
CA THR A 99 -5.02 18.94 26.55
C THR A 99 -4.44 19.52 25.27
N ASP A 100 -3.31 19.00 24.83
CA ASP A 100 -2.85 19.15 23.45
C ASP A 100 -3.80 18.40 22.50
N SER A 101 -3.70 18.64 21.18
CA SER A 101 -4.64 18.08 20.19
C SER A 101 -4.04 17.42 18.97
N TYR A 102 -2.86 17.82 18.50
CA TYR A 102 -2.30 17.22 17.27
C TYR A 102 -1.89 15.76 17.49
N ASP A 103 -1.54 15.42 18.71
CA ASP A 103 -0.95 14.18 19.18
C ASP A 103 -1.68 13.64 20.42
N VAL A 104 -3.00 13.83 20.48
CA VAL A 104 -3.84 13.27 21.55
C VAL A 104 -5.04 12.54 20.97
N VAL A 105 -5.43 11.43 21.61
CA VAL A 105 -6.65 10.67 21.30
C VAL A 105 -7.41 10.35 22.58
N PHE A 106 -8.74 10.53 22.57
CA PHE A 106 -9.62 10.05 23.63
C PHE A 106 -9.89 8.55 23.49
N ALA A 107 -9.74 7.83 24.60
CA ALA A 107 -10.01 6.40 24.74
C ALA A 107 -11.20 6.09 25.66
N SER A 108 -11.79 7.09 26.34
CA SER A 108 -13.01 6.94 27.14
C SER A 108 -13.77 8.27 27.30
N GLY A 109 -15.03 8.17 27.74
CA GLY A 109 -15.96 9.30 27.81
C GLY A 109 -15.99 10.09 29.13
N PRO A 110 -16.73 11.21 29.14
CA PRO A 110 -16.72 12.21 30.22
C PRO A 110 -17.05 11.64 31.61
N ARG A 111 -17.94 10.65 31.69
CA ARG A 111 -18.34 10.02 32.95
C ARG A 111 -17.17 9.35 33.67
N GLU A 112 -16.37 8.58 32.93
CA GLU A 112 -15.22 7.88 33.48
C GLU A 112 -14.13 8.88 33.88
N LEU A 113 -13.89 9.90 33.03
CA LEU A 113 -12.97 11.00 33.30
C LEU A 113 -13.30 11.69 34.63
N LEU A 114 -14.53 12.18 34.79
CA LEU A 114 -14.96 12.90 35.99
C LEU A 114 -14.95 12.01 37.24
N LYS A 115 -15.28 10.71 37.09
CA LYS A 115 -15.18 9.74 38.19
C LYS A 115 -13.73 9.63 38.66
N LYS A 116 -12.78 9.44 37.74
CA LYS A 116 -11.36 9.31 38.07
C LYS A 116 -10.76 10.60 38.63
N PHE A 117 -11.15 11.75 38.10
CA PHE A 117 -10.75 13.05 38.62
C PHE A 117 -11.19 13.23 40.08
N ARG A 118 -12.45 12.92 40.40
CA ARG A 118 -12.95 12.98 41.79
C ARG A 118 -12.22 11.99 42.71
N GLN A 119 -11.87 10.80 42.21
CA GLN A 119 -11.10 9.80 42.96
C GLN A 119 -9.68 10.26 43.29
N ALA A 120 -9.09 11.17 42.49
CA ALA A 120 -7.79 11.76 42.77
C ALA A 120 -7.80 12.71 43.98
N ARG A 121 -8.99 13.15 44.45
CA ARG A 121 -9.17 14.03 45.63
C ARG A 121 -8.34 15.32 45.57
N SER A 122 -8.13 15.84 44.37
CA SER A 122 -7.34 17.03 44.10
C SER A 122 -8.19 18.11 43.41
N GLN A 123 -7.76 19.37 43.47
CA GLN A 123 -8.40 20.46 42.74
C GLN A 123 -7.87 20.57 41.31
N VAL A 124 -6.60 20.21 41.11
CA VAL A 124 -5.94 20.11 39.81
C VAL A 124 -5.14 18.80 39.76
N VAL A 125 -5.28 18.06 38.66
CA VAL A 125 -4.54 16.83 38.38
C VAL A 125 -3.83 17.01 37.04
N PHE A 126 -2.50 17.00 37.07
CA PHE A 126 -1.69 16.96 35.86
C PHE A 126 -1.42 15.53 35.41
N SER A 127 -1.16 15.35 34.11
CA SER A 127 -0.54 14.14 33.62
C SER A 127 0.84 13.94 34.27
N ALA A 128 1.28 12.68 34.36
CA ALA A 128 2.59 12.32 34.87
C ALA A 128 3.44 11.65 33.78
N GLU A 129 4.74 11.89 33.80
CA GLU A 129 5.71 11.40 32.82
C GLU A 129 6.87 10.66 33.51
N GLU A 130 7.49 9.73 32.77
CA GLU A 130 8.67 8.98 33.22
C GLU A 130 9.93 9.85 33.14
N LEU A 131 10.03 10.68 32.10
CA LEU A 131 11.21 11.47 31.81
C LEU A 131 11.01 12.92 32.29
N ILE A 132 12.01 13.48 32.96
CA ILE A 132 11.98 14.89 33.34
C ILE A 132 12.35 15.78 32.15
N TYR A 133 11.49 16.76 31.86
CA TYR A 133 11.68 17.74 30.80
C TYR A 133 11.13 19.12 31.23
N PRO A 134 11.74 20.25 30.79
CA PRO A 134 12.98 20.35 30.04
C PRO A 134 14.26 20.36 30.89
N ASP A 135 14.17 20.63 32.20
CA ASP A 135 15.34 20.84 33.06
C ASP A 135 15.56 19.69 34.06
N ARG A 136 16.52 18.82 33.74
CA ARG A 136 16.92 17.68 34.59
C ARG A 136 17.38 18.09 35.99
N ARG A 137 17.88 19.31 36.19
CA ARG A 137 18.36 19.78 37.50
C ARG A 137 17.24 19.91 38.53
N LEU A 138 15.98 19.91 38.09
CA LEU A 138 14.81 20.00 38.96
C LEU A 138 14.39 18.65 39.55
N GLU A 139 15.00 17.54 39.13
CA GLU A 139 14.64 16.19 39.57
C GLU A 139 14.69 16.02 41.09
N ALA A 140 15.72 16.54 41.75
CA ALA A 140 15.87 16.47 43.20
C ALA A 140 14.77 17.23 43.97
N LYS A 141 14.11 18.21 43.33
CA LYS A 141 13.04 19.01 43.93
C LYS A 141 11.67 18.33 43.85
N TYR A 142 11.49 17.38 42.93
CA TYR A 142 10.24 16.64 42.82
C TYR A 142 10.03 15.78 44.07
N PRO A 143 8.79 15.69 44.62
CA PRO A 143 8.47 14.72 45.65
C PRO A 143 8.89 13.32 45.24
N VAL A 144 9.38 12.53 46.20
CA VAL A 144 9.66 11.11 45.96
C VAL A 144 8.32 10.38 45.86
N VAL A 145 8.16 9.57 44.82
CA VAL A 145 6.98 8.75 44.59
C VAL A 145 7.43 7.30 44.68
N SER A 146 6.80 6.50 45.54
CA SER A 146 7.16 5.09 45.73
C SER A 146 6.66 4.18 44.62
N ASP A 147 5.62 4.60 43.89
CA ASP A 147 4.98 3.83 42.84
C ASP A 147 4.28 4.78 41.84
N GLY A 148 4.70 4.71 40.57
CA GLY A 148 4.18 5.54 39.48
C GLY A 148 5.16 6.56 38.91
N LYS A 149 4.73 7.20 37.82
CA LYS A 149 5.44 8.26 37.09
C LYS A 149 5.65 9.49 37.97
N ARG A 150 6.86 10.04 37.99
CA ARG A 150 7.26 11.05 38.99
C ARG A 150 7.10 12.50 38.54
N PHE A 151 7.28 12.77 37.24
CA PHE A 151 7.42 14.13 36.74
C PHE A 151 6.11 14.65 36.15
N LEU A 152 5.91 15.97 36.19
CA LEU A 152 4.71 16.61 35.63
C LEU A 152 4.75 16.55 34.10
N GLY A 153 3.60 16.39 33.44
CA GLY A 153 3.44 16.62 31.99
C GLY A 153 2.35 17.66 31.69
N SER A 154 2.69 18.72 30.95
CA SER A 154 1.80 19.86 30.64
C SER A 154 0.82 19.60 29.51
N GLY A 155 1.06 18.58 28.70
CA GLY A 155 0.20 18.25 27.55
C GLY A 155 -1.20 17.76 27.92
N GLY A 156 -1.47 17.52 29.22
CA GLY A 156 -2.80 17.21 29.72
C GLY A 156 -2.96 17.48 31.22
N PHE A 157 -4.00 18.20 31.60
CA PHE A 157 -4.38 18.39 33.00
C PHE A 157 -5.86 18.73 33.16
N ILE A 158 -6.44 18.36 34.29
CA ILE A 158 -7.86 18.57 34.60
C ILE A 158 -8.00 19.23 35.96
N GLY A 159 -8.92 20.18 36.09
CA GLY A 159 -9.17 20.86 37.35
C GLY A 159 -10.45 21.69 37.37
N TYR A 160 -10.81 22.20 38.54
CA TYR A 160 -11.90 23.17 38.67
C TYR A 160 -11.48 24.52 38.10
N ALA A 161 -12.40 25.21 37.42
CA ALA A 161 -12.11 26.47 36.73
C ALA A 161 -11.44 27.53 37.63
N PRO A 162 -11.89 27.79 38.89
CA PRO A 162 -11.21 28.76 39.75
C PRO A 162 -9.77 28.38 40.10
N SER A 163 -9.49 27.09 40.27
CA SER A 163 -8.16 26.56 40.59
C SER A 163 -7.22 26.66 39.38
N LEU A 164 -7.74 26.41 38.16
CA LEU A 164 -6.98 26.62 36.93
C LEU A 164 -6.73 28.11 36.66
N SER A 165 -7.67 29.00 36.97
CA SER A 165 -7.43 30.44 36.87
C SER A 165 -6.30 30.89 37.79
N LYS A 166 -6.25 30.39 39.04
CA LYS A 166 -5.12 30.65 39.97
C LYS A 166 -3.80 30.08 39.46
N LEU A 167 -3.84 28.92 38.78
CA LEU A 167 -2.66 28.26 38.21
C LEU A 167 -1.99 29.10 37.12
N VAL A 168 -2.76 29.74 36.23
CA VAL A 168 -2.22 30.52 35.10
C VAL A 168 -2.14 32.04 35.37
N ALA A 169 -2.63 32.50 36.52
CA ALA A 169 -2.72 33.92 36.86
C ALA A 169 -1.37 34.66 36.71
N GLU A 170 -0.29 34.04 37.19
CA GLU A 170 1.06 34.59 37.21
C GLU A 170 1.83 34.40 35.89
N TRP A 171 1.17 33.93 34.81
CA TRP A 171 1.82 33.85 33.50
C TRP A 171 2.09 35.27 32.94
N GLU A 172 3.37 35.60 32.83
CA GLU A 172 3.91 36.82 32.20
C GLU A 172 4.97 36.47 31.12
N GLY A 173 5.10 35.20 30.76
CA GLY A 173 6.07 34.70 29.79
C GLY A 173 5.74 35.06 28.34
N GLN A 174 6.72 34.88 27.47
CA GLN A 174 6.59 35.05 26.02
C GLN A 174 5.97 33.82 25.35
N ASP A 175 5.44 33.99 24.14
CA ASP A 175 4.81 32.89 23.39
C ASP A 175 5.78 31.73 23.09
N SER A 176 7.09 31.99 23.06
CA SER A 176 8.16 31.00 22.87
C SER A 176 8.68 30.36 24.17
N ASP A 177 8.23 30.81 25.35
CA ASP A 177 8.68 30.24 26.63
C ASP A 177 8.06 28.85 26.85
N SER A 178 8.70 28.03 27.68
CA SER A 178 8.24 26.68 27.97
C SER A 178 6.98 26.67 28.86
N ASP A 179 5.88 26.15 28.33
CA ASP A 179 4.67 25.87 29.12
C ASP A 179 4.97 24.83 30.23
N GLN A 180 5.65 23.75 29.88
CA GLN A 180 6.06 22.69 30.77
C GLN A 180 6.91 23.19 31.94
N LEU A 181 7.91 24.03 31.67
CA LEU A 181 8.77 24.59 32.73
C LEU A 181 7.98 25.51 33.65
N PHE A 182 7.04 26.29 33.12
CA PHE A 182 6.17 27.16 33.91
C PHE A 182 5.33 26.36 34.91
N TYR A 183 4.61 25.34 34.44
CA TYR A 183 3.81 24.48 35.33
C TYR A 183 4.68 23.69 36.31
N THR A 184 5.86 23.21 35.86
CA THR A 184 6.83 22.55 36.74
C THR A 184 7.27 23.45 37.89
N LYS A 185 7.61 24.72 37.62
CA LYS A 185 8.03 25.68 38.66
C LYS A 185 6.91 25.91 39.69
N ILE A 186 5.66 25.99 39.26
CA ILE A 186 4.51 26.13 40.15
C ILE A 186 4.32 24.86 41.01
N PHE A 187 4.45 23.67 40.42
CA PHE A 187 4.29 22.40 41.14
C PHE A 187 5.41 22.15 42.17
N LEU A 188 6.63 22.61 41.87
CA LEU A 188 7.78 22.47 42.76
C LEU A 188 7.78 23.49 43.91
N ASP A 189 7.07 24.59 43.76
CA ASP A 189 6.78 25.52 44.86
C ASP A 189 5.75 24.89 45.81
N LYS A 190 6.20 24.52 47.01
CA LYS A 190 5.38 23.81 48.00
C LYS A 190 4.15 24.63 48.40
N GLU A 191 4.32 25.94 48.63
CA GLU A 191 3.22 26.81 49.06
C GLU A 191 2.17 26.94 47.97
N LYS A 192 2.60 27.15 46.71
CA LYS A 192 1.69 27.23 45.57
C LYS A 192 0.99 25.89 45.32
N ARG A 193 1.72 24.78 45.38
CA ARG A 193 1.17 23.43 45.19
C ARG A 193 0.09 23.11 46.22
N GLU A 194 0.33 23.41 47.50
CA GLU A 194 -0.64 23.18 48.58
C GLU A 194 -1.84 24.12 48.48
N ARG A 195 -1.59 25.40 48.17
CA ARG A 195 -2.64 26.43 48.02
C ARG A 195 -3.60 26.16 46.86
N ILE A 196 -3.09 25.68 45.73
CA ILE A 196 -3.91 25.34 44.54
C ILE A 196 -4.42 23.89 44.65
N ASN A 197 -3.83 23.07 45.52
CA ASN A 197 -4.06 21.63 45.64
C ASN A 197 -3.84 20.91 44.29
N ILE A 198 -2.56 20.82 43.90
CA ILE A 198 -2.10 20.19 42.66
C ILE A 198 -1.53 18.79 42.97
N THR A 199 -1.93 17.80 42.17
CA THR A 199 -1.35 16.44 42.18
C THR A 199 -1.02 15.97 40.76
N LEU A 200 -0.30 14.86 40.64
CA LEU A 200 0.01 14.22 39.35
C LEU A 200 -0.69 12.86 39.26
N ASP A 201 -1.08 12.47 38.05
CA ASP A 201 -1.68 11.16 37.75
C ASP A 201 -0.60 10.06 37.63
N HIS A 202 0.06 9.78 38.75
CA HIS A 202 1.24 8.90 38.82
C HIS A 202 1.03 7.50 38.20
N ARG A 203 -0.19 6.95 38.23
CA ARG A 203 -0.50 5.59 37.70
C ARG A 203 -1.26 5.60 36.38
N CYS A 204 -1.20 6.72 35.65
CA CYS A 204 -1.79 6.87 34.32
C CYS A 204 -3.29 6.51 34.27
N ARG A 205 -4.07 6.86 35.31
CA ARG A 205 -5.50 6.50 35.37
C ARG A 205 -6.32 7.31 34.36
N ILE A 206 -5.98 8.57 34.19
CA ILE A 206 -6.61 9.52 33.27
C ILE A 206 -5.71 9.72 32.05
N PHE A 207 -4.43 9.99 32.25
CA PHE A 207 -3.50 10.40 31.21
C PHE A 207 -2.43 9.35 30.97
N GLN A 208 -2.25 8.93 29.72
CA GLN A 208 -1.12 8.11 29.29
C GLN A 208 -0.24 8.92 28.35
N ASN A 209 0.90 9.38 28.85
CA ASN A 209 1.99 9.89 28.03
C ASN A 209 2.79 8.68 27.51
N LEU A 210 3.14 8.67 26.23
CA LEU A 210 3.79 7.54 25.57
C LEU A 210 5.32 7.58 25.69
N ASP A 211 5.93 8.77 25.80
CA ASP A 211 7.39 8.90 25.90
C ASP A 211 7.92 8.28 27.20
N GLY A 212 8.84 7.33 27.06
CA GLY A 212 9.35 6.51 28.16
C GLY A 212 8.36 5.46 28.72
N ALA A 213 7.25 5.16 28.04
CA ALA A 213 6.26 4.18 28.50
C ALA A 213 5.64 3.34 27.37
N LEU A 214 6.33 3.18 26.23
CA LEU A 214 5.81 2.46 25.07
C LEU A 214 5.58 0.96 25.33
N ASP A 215 6.47 0.34 26.10
CA ASP A 215 6.42 -1.07 26.51
C ASP A 215 5.32 -1.35 27.55
N GLU A 216 4.78 -0.32 28.18
CA GLU A 216 3.68 -0.45 29.12
C GLU A 216 2.30 -0.48 28.45
N VAL A 217 2.19 -0.06 27.18
CA VAL A 217 0.91 0.24 26.53
C VAL A 217 0.56 -0.80 25.47
N VAL A 218 -0.61 -1.43 25.63
CA VAL A 218 -1.16 -2.36 24.64
C VAL A 218 -2.58 -1.98 24.23
N LEU A 219 -2.98 -2.40 23.02
CA LEU A 219 -4.37 -2.30 22.58
C LEU A 219 -5.24 -3.30 23.35
N LYS A 220 -6.35 -2.80 23.90
CA LYS A 220 -7.41 -3.60 24.51
C LYS A 220 -8.67 -3.47 23.68
N PHE A 221 -9.03 -4.55 23.00
CA PHE A 221 -10.27 -4.64 22.24
C PHE A 221 -11.43 -4.92 23.21
N GLU A 222 -12.43 -4.04 23.21
CA GLU A 222 -13.69 -4.20 23.94
C GLU A 222 -14.84 -4.24 22.93
N MET A 223 -16.02 -4.70 23.36
CA MET A 223 -17.18 -4.71 22.48
C MET A 223 -17.51 -3.28 22.01
N GLY A 224 -17.42 -3.06 20.70
CA GLY A 224 -17.79 -1.81 20.04
C GLY A 224 -16.78 -0.67 20.13
N HIS A 225 -15.64 -0.83 20.80
CA HIS A 225 -14.54 0.16 20.82
C HIS A 225 -13.21 -0.45 21.31
N VAL A 226 -12.09 0.21 21.01
CA VAL A 226 -10.73 -0.16 21.42
C VAL A 226 -10.17 0.88 22.36
N ARG A 227 -9.43 0.44 23.38
CA ARG A 227 -8.76 1.30 24.37
C ARG A 227 -7.28 0.97 24.44
N ALA A 228 -6.51 1.84 25.11
CA ALA A 228 -5.19 1.48 25.61
C ALA A 228 -5.31 0.90 27.02
N ARG A 229 -4.49 -0.09 27.35
CA ARG A 229 -4.25 -0.56 28.71
C ARG A 229 -2.80 -0.34 29.06
N ASN A 230 -2.55 0.30 30.21
CA ASN A 230 -1.23 0.34 30.82
C ASN A 230 -1.05 -0.94 31.66
N LEU A 231 -0.06 -1.76 31.31
CA LEU A 231 0.22 -3.03 31.95
C LEU A 231 0.96 -2.88 33.28
N ALA A 232 1.78 -1.84 33.43
CA ALA A 232 2.56 -1.61 34.65
C ALA A 232 1.66 -1.29 35.86
N TYR A 233 0.59 -0.52 35.64
CA TYR A 233 -0.32 -0.10 36.72
C TYR A 233 -1.72 -0.72 36.65
N ASP A 234 -1.95 -1.58 35.66
CA ASP A 234 -3.25 -2.15 35.32
C ASP A 234 -4.36 -1.10 35.21
N THR A 235 -4.12 -0.07 34.41
CA THR A 235 -5.07 1.04 34.21
C THR A 235 -5.56 1.11 32.77
N LEU A 236 -6.74 1.70 32.60
CA LEU A 236 -7.32 2.04 31.30
C LEU A 236 -7.34 3.56 31.17
N PRO A 237 -6.33 4.20 30.59
CA PRO A 237 -6.29 5.65 30.43
C PRO A 237 -7.53 6.19 29.70
N VAL A 238 -7.83 7.47 29.94
CA VAL A 238 -8.91 8.20 29.25
C VAL A 238 -8.36 8.95 28.04
N LEU A 239 -7.16 9.53 28.17
CA LEU A 239 -6.45 10.21 27.10
C LEU A 239 -5.09 9.55 26.88
N ILE A 240 -4.71 9.43 25.61
CA ILE A 240 -3.40 8.95 25.18
C ILE A 240 -2.72 10.11 24.46
N HIS A 241 -1.53 10.47 24.93
CA HIS A 241 -0.74 11.58 24.45
C HIS A 241 0.58 11.05 23.89
N GLY A 242 0.77 11.21 22.58
CA GLY A 242 1.99 10.84 21.88
C GLY A 242 3.07 11.90 22.03
N ASN A 243 3.42 12.26 23.26
CA ASN A 243 4.41 13.30 23.56
C ASN A 243 5.81 12.95 23.03
N GLY A 244 6.63 13.98 22.79
CA GLY A 244 8.00 13.80 22.32
C GLY A 244 8.08 13.00 21.00
N PRO A 245 8.99 12.00 20.89
CA PRO A 245 9.23 11.25 19.66
C PRO A 245 8.21 10.13 19.38
N THR A 246 7.08 10.07 20.10
CA THR A 246 6.13 8.93 20.05
C THR A 246 4.92 9.16 19.14
N LYS A 247 4.98 10.15 18.25
CA LYS A 247 3.88 10.49 17.30
C LYS A 247 3.47 9.29 16.44
N LEU A 248 4.43 8.46 16.02
CA LEU A 248 4.17 7.29 15.18
C LEU A 248 3.48 6.16 15.94
N GLN A 249 3.84 5.93 17.19
CA GLN A 249 3.15 4.98 18.06
C GLN A 249 1.70 5.43 18.30
N LEU A 250 1.47 6.74 18.48
CA LEU A 250 0.11 7.27 18.53
C LEU A 250 -0.63 7.12 17.19
N ASN A 251 0.04 7.24 16.05
CA ASN A 251 -0.58 6.98 14.74
C ASN A 251 -1.06 5.54 14.65
N TYR A 252 -0.23 4.57 15.07
CA TYR A 252 -0.61 3.17 15.19
C TYR A 252 -1.83 2.98 16.11
N LEU A 253 -1.78 3.47 17.35
CA LEU A 253 -2.90 3.34 18.30
C LEU A 253 -4.18 4.02 17.76
N GLY A 254 -4.04 5.15 17.07
CA GLY A 254 -5.12 5.92 16.47
C GLY A 254 -5.80 5.24 15.27
N ASN A 255 -5.21 4.18 14.71
CA ASN A 255 -5.86 3.31 13.72
C ASN A 255 -6.90 2.38 14.34
N TYR A 256 -6.99 2.33 15.67
CA TYR A 256 -7.93 1.49 16.41
C TYR A 256 -8.79 2.32 17.36
N ILE A 257 -8.16 3.17 18.18
CA ILE A 257 -8.80 3.88 19.28
C ILE A 257 -9.54 5.16 18.80
N PRO A 258 -10.76 5.44 19.30
CA PRO A 258 -11.59 4.54 20.10
C PRO A 258 -12.41 3.59 19.24
N ARG A 259 -12.79 3.96 18.01
CA ARG A 259 -13.59 3.11 17.12
C ARG A 259 -13.25 3.34 15.67
N PHE A 260 -11.96 3.31 15.36
CA PHE A 260 -11.48 3.41 13.99
C PHE A 260 -11.65 2.06 13.30
N TRP A 261 -11.06 1.01 13.87
CA TRP A 261 -11.18 -0.38 13.43
C TRP A 261 -11.47 -1.29 14.63
N THR A 262 -12.45 -2.19 14.48
CA THR A 262 -12.79 -3.22 15.48
C THR A 262 -12.99 -4.58 14.81
N PHE A 263 -12.97 -5.67 15.58
CA PHE A 263 -13.24 -7.01 15.05
C PHE A 263 -14.69 -7.17 14.59
N GLU A 264 -15.63 -6.47 15.22
CA GLU A 264 -17.06 -6.61 14.96
C GLU A 264 -17.53 -5.81 13.75
N THR A 265 -16.98 -4.61 13.55
CA THR A 265 -17.46 -3.67 12.51
C THR A 265 -16.44 -3.41 11.41
N GLY A 266 -15.20 -3.91 11.54
CA GLY A 266 -14.10 -3.49 10.68
C GLY A 266 -13.83 -1.99 10.80
N CYS A 267 -13.37 -1.37 9.72
CA CYS A 267 -13.07 0.05 9.67
C CYS A 267 -14.33 0.93 9.54
N VAL A 268 -14.73 1.61 10.60
CA VAL A 268 -15.96 2.44 10.60
C VAL A 268 -15.72 3.81 9.96
N VAL A 269 -14.50 4.33 10.08
CA VAL A 269 -14.14 5.67 9.61
C VAL A 269 -13.67 5.69 8.16
N CYS A 270 -13.55 4.52 7.54
CA CYS A 270 -13.09 4.39 6.16
C CYS A 270 -14.08 4.97 5.14
N ASP A 271 -15.33 5.16 5.55
CA ASP A 271 -16.39 5.76 4.71
C ASP A 271 -16.70 7.21 5.10
N GLU A 272 -15.96 7.78 6.05
CA GLU A 272 -16.14 9.17 6.48
C GLU A 272 -15.44 10.14 5.54
N GLY A 273 -16.16 11.20 5.14
CA GLY A 273 -15.59 12.29 4.34
C GLY A 273 -15.17 11.88 2.93
N LEU A 274 -15.74 10.79 2.39
CA LEU A 274 -15.50 10.35 1.03
C LEU A 274 -15.87 11.44 0.01
N ARG A 275 -15.06 11.55 -1.04
CA ARG A 275 -15.35 12.41 -2.19
C ARG A 275 -16.01 11.58 -3.28
N SER A 276 -17.34 11.46 -3.26
CA SER A 276 -18.07 10.69 -4.28
C SER A 276 -17.76 11.19 -5.70
N LEU A 277 -17.36 10.26 -6.60
CA LEU A 277 -17.26 10.52 -8.04
C LEU A 277 -18.50 10.03 -8.81
N LYS A 278 -19.47 9.43 -8.12
CA LYS A 278 -20.71 8.92 -8.73
C LYS A 278 -21.51 10.06 -9.37
N GLY A 279 -21.92 9.85 -10.62
CA GLY A 279 -22.72 10.81 -11.40
C GLY A 279 -21.93 12.01 -11.92
N ILE A 280 -20.62 12.08 -11.69
CA ILE A 280 -19.75 13.09 -12.31
C ILE A 280 -19.41 12.60 -13.71
N GLY A 281 -19.76 13.40 -14.73
CA GLY A 281 -19.37 13.11 -16.11
C GLY A 281 -17.85 13.24 -16.31
N ASP A 282 -17.31 12.54 -17.31
CA ASP A 282 -15.87 12.41 -17.52
C ASP A 282 -15.13 13.76 -17.61
N GLU A 283 -15.74 14.78 -18.23
CA GLU A 283 -15.18 16.13 -18.34
C GLU A 283 -15.04 16.88 -17.00
N ALA A 284 -15.86 16.51 -16.01
CA ALA A 284 -15.89 17.14 -14.69
C ALA A 284 -15.04 16.38 -13.65
N LEU A 285 -14.47 15.22 -14.01
CA LEU A 285 -13.54 14.49 -13.14
C LEU A 285 -12.28 15.32 -12.88
N PRO A 286 -11.65 15.25 -11.69
CA PRO A 286 -10.49 16.08 -11.37
C PRO A 286 -9.29 15.81 -12.29
N SER A 287 -8.45 16.82 -12.54
CA SER A 287 -7.22 16.61 -13.32
C SER A 287 -6.17 15.89 -12.49
N VAL A 288 -5.52 14.88 -13.08
CA VAL A 288 -4.49 14.04 -12.44
C VAL A 288 -3.19 14.14 -13.24
N LEU A 289 -2.09 14.50 -12.58
CA LEU A 289 -0.75 14.29 -13.14
C LEU A 289 -0.26 12.90 -12.69
N VAL A 290 0.00 12.02 -13.64
CA VAL A 290 0.59 10.70 -13.41
C VAL A 290 2.10 10.78 -13.64
N GLY A 291 2.87 10.60 -12.57
CA GLY A 291 4.32 10.44 -12.61
C GLY A 291 4.68 8.96 -12.71
N VAL A 292 5.28 8.55 -13.84
CA VAL A 292 5.78 7.20 -14.08
C VAL A 292 7.31 7.21 -13.92
N PHE A 293 7.84 6.33 -13.07
CA PHE A 293 9.27 6.27 -12.75
C PHE A 293 9.84 4.90 -13.14
N ILE A 294 10.78 4.89 -14.08
CA ILE A 294 11.51 3.71 -14.55
C ILE A 294 12.98 3.91 -14.15
N GLU A 295 13.31 3.50 -12.92
CA GLU A 295 14.59 3.82 -12.27
C GLU A 295 15.63 2.68 -12.33
N GLN A 296 15.20 1.50 -12.79
CA GLN A 296 16.04 0.32 -12.97
C GLN A 296 15.40 -0.63 -13.99
N PRO A 297 16.16 -1.59 -14.56
CA PRO A 297 15.60 -2.55 -15.51
C PRO A 297 14.42 -3.30 -14.88
N THR A 298 13.26 -3.22 -15.54
CA THR A 298 11.98 -3.70 -15.02
C THR A 298 11.31 -4.62 -16.04
N PRO A 299 10.97 -5.87 -15.67
CA PRO A 299 10.28 -6.78 -16.57
C PRO A 299 8.86 -6.30 -16.87
N PHE A 300 8.33 -6.72 -18.02
CA PHE A 300 6.96 -6.47 -18.47
C PHE A 300 6.58 -4.99 -18.59
N LEU A 301 7.52 -4.09 -18.90
CA LEU A 301 7.23 -2.65 -19.06
C LEU A 301 6.15 -2.37 -20.13
N SER A 302 6.12 -3.15 -21.21
CA SER A 302 5.07 -3.05 -22.23
C SER A 302 3.68 -3.42 -21.66
N LEU A 303 3.62 -4.38 -20.73
CA LEU A 303 2.40 -4.75 -20.02
C LEU A 303 1.98 -3.67 -19.01
N PHE A 304 2.95 -3.04 -18.33
CA PHE A 304 2.70 -1.87 -17.49
C PHE A 304 1.97 -0.77 -18.26
N PHE A 305 2.46 -0.40 -19.46
CA PHE A 305 1.80 0.62 -20.29
C PHE A 305 0.41 0.18 -20.78
N LYS A 306 0.22 -1.10 -21.14
CA LYS A 306 -1.11 -1.64 -21.47
C LYS A 306 -2.08 -1.51 -20.28
N ARG A 307 -1.61 -1.75 -19.05
CA ARG A 307 -2.41 -1.60 -17.83
C ARG A 307 -2.71 -0.13 -17.54
N LEU A 308 -1.75 0.78 -17.77
CA LEU A 308 -1.96 2.22 -17.66
C LEU A 308 -3.07 2.72 -18.59
N LEU A 309 -3.09 2.25 -19.84
CA LEU A 309 -4.15 2.59 -20.82
C LEU A 309 -5.54 2.06 -20.43
N ARG A 310 -5.58 0.94 -19.71
CA ARG A 310 -6.81 0.30 -19.25
C ARG A 310 -7.40 0.95 -18.00
N LEU A 311 -6.70 1.90 -17.37
CA LEU A 311 -7.25 2.62 -16.23
C LEU A 311 -8.59 3.25 -16.60
N HIS A 312 -9.60 3.03 -15.77
CA HIS A 312 -10.93 3.56 -15.95
C HIS A 312 -10.96 5.03 -15.50
N TYR A 313 -10.21 5.88 -16.20
CA TYR A 313 -10.13 7.31 -15.99
C TYR A 313 -9.90 7.99 -17.35
N PRO A 314 -10.57 9.11 -17.66
CA PRO A 314 -10.45 9.72 -18.99
C PRO A 314 -9.02 10.21 -19.23
N GLN A 315 -8.36 9.74 -20.29
CA GLN A 315 -6.99 10.12 -20.64
C GLN A 315 -6.86 11.64 -20.84
N LYS A 316 -7.92 12.31 -21.32
CA LYS A 316 -7.98 13.78 -21.46
C LYS A 316 -8.00 14.55 -20.12
N ARG A 317 -8.23 13.87 -19.00
CA ARG A 317 -8.09 14.41 -17.64
C ARG A 317 -6.78 14.00 -16.98
N MET A 318 -5.93 13.27 -17.70
CA MET A 318 -4.62 12.79 -17.23
C MET A 318 -3.49 13.49 -17.98
N ARG A 319 -2.50 13.93 -17.23
CA ARG A 319 -1.21 14.41 -17.74
C ARG A 319 -0.16 13.36 -17.40
N LEU A 320 0.77 13.08 -18.29
CA LEU A 320 1.86 12.15 -18.02
C LEU A 320 3.17 12.91 -17.80
N PHE A 321 3.88 12.53 -16.74
CA PHE A 321 5.30 12.79 -16.56
C PHE A 321 5.98 11.42 -16.50
N ILE A 322 6.89 11.13 -17.43
CA ILE A 322 7.62 9.86 -17.46
C ILE A 322 9.10 10.19 -17.26
N HIS A 323 9.69 9.62 -16.22
CA HIS A 323 11.14 9.57 -16.06
C HIS A 323 11.61 8.17 -16.39
N ASN A 324 12.50 8.06 -17.38
CA ASN A 324 13.16 6.81 -17.71
C ASN A 324 14.67 6.98 -17.52
N HIS A 325 15.21 6.34 -16.49
CA HIS A 325 16.65 6.28 -16.26
C HIS A 325 17.33 5.20 -17.11
N GLU A 326 16.58 4.24 -17.62
CA GLU A 326 17.11 3.03 -18.24
C GLU A 326 17.16 3.11 -19.76
N GLN A 327 18.38 3.04 -20.31
CA GLN A 327 18.60 3.03 -21.75
C GLN A 327 17.91 1.84 -22.44
N HIS A 328 17.86 0.68 -21.77
CA HIS A 328 17.19 -0.52 -22.25
C HIS A 328 15.69 -0.29 -22.55
N HIS A 329 15.02 0.52 -21.74
CA HIS A 329 13.59 0.77 -21.86
C HIS A 329 13.22 1.92 -22.79
N LYS A 330 14.21 2.65 -23.33
CA LYS A 330 13.98 3.83 -24.16
C LYS A 330 13.04 3.56 -25.34
N GLY A 331 13.30 2.50 -26.11
CA GLY A 331 12.48 2.14 -27.27
C GLY A 331 11.03 1.83 -26.91
N GLN A 332 10.79 1.14 -25.80
CA GLN A 332 9.44 0.81 -25.33
C GLN A 332 8.66 2.05 -24.89
N VAL A 333 9.34 3.00 -24.22
CA VAL A 333 8.73 4.28 -23.81
C VAL A 333 8.40 5.14 -25.03
N GLU A 334 9.34 5.27 -25.97
CA GLU A 334 9.14 6.06 -27.19
C GLU A 334 8.01 5.49 -28.05
N GLN A 335 7.94 4.17 -28.20
CA GLN A 335 6.85 3.49 -28.91
C GLN A 335 5.49 3.78 -28.26
N PHE A 336 5.38 3.62 -26.94
CA PHE A 336 4.15 3.91 -26.20
C PHE A 336 3.69 5.36 -26.41
N LEU A 337 4.62 6.31 -26.34
CA LEU A 337 4.29 7.73 -26.53
C LEU A 337 3.94 8.08 -27.98
N ALA A 338 4.55 7.41 -28.96
CA ALA A 338 4.20 7.58 -30.37
C ALA A 338 2.78 7.07 -30.66
N GLU A 339 2.40 5.92 -30.08
CA GLU A 339 1.10 5.29 -30.30
C GLU A 339 -0.02 5.98 -29.50
N HIS A 340 0.23 6.32 -28.24
CA HIS A 340 -0.82 6.72 -27.29
C HIS A 340 -0.60 8.09 -26.62
N GLY A 341 0.55 8.74 -26.82
CA GLY A 341 0.86 10.02 -26.16
C GLY A 341 -0.15 11.13 -26.45
N GLY A 342 -0.73 11.14 -27.65
CA GLY A 342 -1.77 12.10 -28.07
C GLY A 342 -3.15 11.90 -27.42
N GLU A 343 -3.38 10.77 -26.76
CA GLU A 343 -4.64 10.50 -26.05
C GLU A 343 -4.70 11.27 -24.72
N TYR A 344 -3.56 11.51 -24.09
CA TYR A 344 -3.43 12.23 -22.83
C TYR A 344 -3.56 13.75 -23.03
N GLN A 345 -3.83 14.48 -21.94
CA GLN A 345 -3.92 15.95 -21.97
C GLN A 345 -2.57 16.60 -22.32
N SER A 346 -1.48 16.06 -21.77
CA SER A 346 -0.11 16.46 -22.08
C SER A 346 0.85 15.37 -21.60
N VAL A 347 2.03 15.32 -22.20
CA VAL A 347 3.10 14.40 -21.84
C VAL A 347 4.41 15.17 -21.67
N LYS A 348 5.17 14.84 -20.63
CA LYS A 348 6.56 15.26 -20.45
C LYS A 348 7.42 14.02 -20.21
N LEU A 349 8.37 13.76 -21.11
CA LEU A 349 9.36 12.70 -20.97
C LEU A 349 10.69 13.30 -20.52
N VAL A 350 11.33 12.67 -19.54
CA VAL A 350 12.74 12.87 -19.18
C VAL A 350 13.43 11.53 -19.41
N GLY A 351 14.15 11.42 -20.52
CA GLY A 351 14.82 10.19 -20.92
C GLY A 351 16.20 10.01 -20.28
N PRO A 352 16.83 8.84 -20.53
CA PRO A 352 18.08 8.44 -19.89
C PRO A 352 19.26 9.35 -20.28
N GLU A 353 19.18 10.02 -21.43
CA GLU A 353 20.20 10.97 -21.90
C GLU A 353 20.38 12.20 -20.99
N VAL A 354 19.37 12.55 -20.18
CA VAL A 354 19.42 13.72 -19.29
C VAL A 354 20.16 13.40 -17.99
N GLN A 355 20.32 12.12 -17.64
CA GLN A 355 21.01 11.64 -16.44
C GLN A 355 20.53 12.29 -15.13
N VAL A 356 19.21 12.46 -14.99
CA VAL A 356 18.60 12.97 -13.76
C VAL A 356 18.59 11.87 -12.71
N ALA A 357 18.97 12.21 -11.48
CA ALA A 357 18.91 11.26 -10.37
C ALA A 357 17.44 11.01 -9.95
N ASN A 358 17.16 9.82 -9.44
CA ASN A 358 15.81 9.39 -9.04
C ASN A 358 15.10 10.42 -8.13
N ALA A 359 15.76 10.90 -7.08
CA ALA A 359 15.18 11.89 -6.17
C ALA A 359 14.84 13.23 -6.88
N ASP A 360 15.71 13.71 -7.76
CA ASP A 360 15.48 14.92 -8.55
C ASP A 360 14.30 14.74 -9.51
N ALA A 361 14.21 13.60 -10.19
CA ALA A 361 13.11 13.29 -11.10
C ALA A 361 11.76 13.23 -10.35
N ARG A 362 11.72 12.63 -9.16
CA ARG A 362 10.51 12.58 -8.33
C ARG A 362 10.11 13.96 -7.81
N ASN A 363 11.08 14.79 -7.39
CA ASN A 363 10.85 16.19 -7.05
C ASN A 363 10.26 16.94 -8.26
N MET A 364 10.82 16.78 -9.45
CA MET A 364 10.30 17.39 -10.68
C MET A 364 8.84 17.00 -10.95
N GLY A 365 8.50 15.71 -10.83
CA GLY A 365 7.13 15.22 -11.01
C GLY A 365 6.15 15.86 -10.02
N ALA A 366 6.51 15.89 -8.73
CA ALA A 366 5.69 16.52 -7.69
C ALA A 366 5.57 18.04 -7.91
N ASP A 367 6.65 18.71 -8.31
CA ASP A 367 6.71 20.15 -8.54
C ASP A 367 5.85 20.58 -9.73
N LEU A 368 5.78 19.78 -10.79
CA LEU A 368 4.88 20.04 -11.92
C LEU A 368 3.42 20.13 -11.47
N CYS A 369 2.99 19.27 -10.54
CA CYS A 369 1.65 19.37 -9.95
C CYS A 369 1.53 20.51 -8.93
N ARG A 370 2.58 20.76 -8.14
CA ARG A 370 2.61 21.84 -7.15
C ARG A 370 2.44 23.20 -7.81
N GLN A 371 3.15 23.46 -8.90
CA GLN A 371 3.17 24.72 -9.64
C GLN A 371 1.88 24.95 -10.47
N ASP A 372 1.21 23.88 -10.88
CA ASP A 372 -0.05 23.98 -11.62
C ASP A 372 -1.28 23.94 -10.68
N HIS A 373 -1.97 25.07 -10.55
CA HIS A 373 -3.22 25.16 -9.80
C HIS A 373 -4.36 24.29 -10.39
N GLY A 374 -4.28 23.93 -11.68
CA GLY A 374 -5.20 22.99 -12.33
C GLY A 374 -4.97 21.53 -11.93
N CYS A 375 -3.75 21.18 -11.49
CA CYS A 375 -3.44 19.84 -11.00
C CYS A 375 -4.14 19.60 -9.65
N THR A 376 -5.14 18.70 -9.66
CA THR A 376 -5.92 18.36 -8.48
C THR A 376 -5.26 17.23 -7.69
N TYR A 377 -4.70 16.25 -8.39
CA TYR A 377 -3.99 15.12 -7.80
C TYR A 377 -2.69 14.80 -8.54
N TYR A 378 -1.69 14.38 -7.79
CA TYR A 378 -0.45 13.79 -8.29
C TYR A 378 -0.46 12.30 -7.97
N PHE A 379 -0.40 11.45 -8.99
CA PHE A 379 -0.35 9.99 -8.86
C PHE A 379 1.05 9.51 -9.25
N SER A 380 1.86 9.16 -8.26
CA SER A 380 3.19 8.60 -8.48
C SER A 380 3.07 7.09 -8.62
N VAL A 381 3.71 6.51 -9.63
CA VAL A 381 3.74 5.07 -9.85
C VAL A 381 5.09 4.65 -10.44
N ASP A 382 5.67 3.62 -9.85
CA ASP A 382 6.91 3.01 -10.31
C ASP A 382 6.60 1.89 -11.32
N ALA A 383 7.54 1.64 -12.23
CA ALA A 383 7.37 0.66 -13.29
C ALA A 383 7.17 -0.79 -12.78
N ASP A 384 7.62 -1.09 -11.57
CA ASP A 384 7.52 -2.41 -10.94
C ASP A 384 6.15 -2.68 -10.29
N VAL A 385 5.18 -1.79 -10.51
CA VAL A 385 3.81 -1.92 -10.02
C VAL A 385 2.91 -2.53 -11.10
N ALA A 386 2.36 -3.72 -10.82
CA ALA A 386 1.34 -4.35 -11.63
C ALA A 386 -0.05 -3.78 -11.33
N LEU A 387 -0.50 -2.81 -12.13
CA LEU A 387 -1.82 -2.16 -12.01
C LEU A 387 -2.95 -3.08 -12.53
N THR A 388 -3.41 -4.03 -11.72
CA THR A 388 -4.46 -4.97 -12.14
C THR A 388 -5.89 -4.46 -11.92
N GLU A 389 -6.10 -3.46 -11.07
CA GLU A 389 -7.42 -2.85 -10.82
C GLU A 389 -7.61 -1.57 -11.67
N PRO A 390 -8.45 -1.59 -12.73
CA PRO A 390 -8.68 -0.43 -13.58
C PRO A 390 -9.23 0.80 -12.84
N GLN A 391 -9.97 0.63 -11.74
CA GLN A 391 -10.61 1.73 -11.02
C GLN A 391 -9.71 2.36 -9.94
N ILE A 392 -8.46 1.94 -9.81
CA ILE A 392 -7.54 2.36 -8.73
C ILE A 392 -7.50 3.88 -8.51
N LEU A 393 -7.40 4.68 -9.57
CA LEU A 393 -7.39 6.14 -9.47
C LEU A 393 -8.68 6.68 -8.84
N ARG A 394 -9.85 6.19 -9.28
CA ARG A 394 -11.15 6.60 -8.74
C ARG A 394 -11.24 6.20 -7.26
N LEU A 395 -10.90 4.96 -6.92
CA LEU A 395 -10.94 4.44 -5.56
C LEU A 395 -10.05 5.26 -4.60
N LEU A 396 -8.84 5.62 -5.03
CA LEU A 396 -7.93 6.43 -4.21
C LEU A 396 -8.41 7.89 -4.06
N ILE A 397 -8.94 8.49 -5.13
CA ILE A 397 -9.50 9.86 -5.10
C ILE A 397 -10.71 9.92 -4.16
N GLU A 398 -11.59 8.92 -4.21
CA GLU A 398 -12.80 8.85 -3.37
C GLU A 398 -12.47 8.79 -1.87
N GLN A 399 -11.33 8.20 -1.47
CA GLN A 399 -10.89 8.15 -0.07
C GLN A 399 -10.52 9.53 0.51
N ASN A 400 -10.31 10.53 -0.34
CA ASN A 400 -10.16 11.93 0.04
C ASN A 400 -9.07 12.20 1.11
N LYS A 401 -7.95 11.48 1.06
CA LYS A 401 -6.79 11.70 1.94
C LYS A 401 -5.74 12.60 1.30
N ASN A 402 -4.89 13.23 2.10
CA ASN A 402 -3.83 14.10 1.60
C ASN A 402 -2.75 13.30 0.86
N VAL A 403 -2.31 12.18 1.45
CA VAL A 403 -1.44 11.18 0.82
C VAL A 403 -2.04 9.80 1.09
N ILE A 404 -2.24 9.01 0.03
CA ILE A 404 -2.77 7.64 0.14
C ILE A 404 -2.10 6.68 -0.84
N ALA A 405 -1.68 5.53 -0.36
CA ALA A 405 -1.15 4.43 -1.13
C ALA A 405 -2.14 3.24 -1.13
N PRO A 406 -2.36 2.59 -2.28
CA PRO A 406 -2.95 1.25 -2.33
C PRO A 406 -1.95 0.22 -1.81
N LEU A 407 -2.41 -0.79 -1.07
CA LEU A 407 -1.57 -1.92 -0.68
C LEU A 407 -1.20 -2.73 -1.93
N MET A 408 0.11 -2.84 -2.18
CA MET A 408 0.71 -3.71 -3.18
C MET A 408 1.66 -4.70 -2.49
N THR A 409 1.58 -5.97 -2.85
CA THR A 409 2.39 -7.05 -2.27
C THR A 409 3.13 -7.80 -3.36
N ARG A 410 4.34 -8.29 -3.10
CA ARG A 410 4.96 -9.29 -3.97
C ARG A 410 4.16 -10.59 -3.89
N HIS A 411 3.85 -11.20 -5.03
CA HIS A 411 3.04 -12.41 -5.09
C HIS A 411 3.63 -13.53 -4.20
N GLY A 412 2.78 -14.15 -3.37
CA GLY A 412 3.17 -15.22 -2.45
C GLY A 412 4.11 -14.82 -1.32
N ARG A 413 4.39 -13.52 -1.11
CA ARG A 413 5.29 -13.02 -0.06
C ARG A 413 4.62 -11.96 0.81
N LEU A 414 5.22 -11.69 1.98
CA LEU A 414 4.76 -10.61 2.85
C LEU A 414 5.30 -9.24 2.47
N TRP A 415 6.33 -9.17 1.61
CA TRP A 415 6.94 -7.90 1.23
C TRP A 415 5.94 -7.03 0.47
N SER A 416 5.82 -5.78 0.88
CA SER A 416 4.79 -4.83 0.44
C SER A 416 5.31 -3.40 0.39
N ASN A 417 4.60 -2.52 -0.31
CA ASN A 417 4.94 -1.10 -0.50
C ASN A 417 4.68 -0.20 0.73
N PHE A 418 4.74 -0.73 1.94
CA PHE A 418 4.54 0.04 3.17
C PHE A 418 5.25 -0.59 4.36
N TRP A 419 5.59 0.22 5.36
CA TRP A 419 6.04 -0.25 6.67
C TRP A 419 5.05 0.16 7.74
N GLY A 420 4.73 -0.75 8.66
CA GLY A 420 3.83 -0.43 9.77
C GLY A 420 4.51 0.23 10.97
N ALA A 421 5.84 0.09 11.09
CA ALA A 421 6.63 0.69 12.16
C ALA A 421 8.03 1.08 11.66
N LEU A 422 8.74 1.90 12.45
CA LEU A 422 10.14 2.25 12.23
C LEU A 422 10.99 1.83 13.43
N SER A 423 12.25 1.47 13.17
CA SER A 423 13.26 1.34 14.20
C SER A 423 13.64 2.72 14.77
N ALA A 424 14.41 2.75 15.86
CA ALA A 424 14.91 3.99 16.44
C ALA A 424 15.75 4.82 15.44
N ASP A 425 16.45 4.13 14.52
CA ASP A 425 17.26 4.75 13.47
C ASP A 425 16.44 5.18 12.23
N GLY A 426 15.12 5.00 12.26
CA GLY A 426 14.21 5.39 11.18
C GLY A 426 14.11 4.39 10.01
N TYR A 427 14.67 3.19 10.17
CA TYR A 427 14.60 2.10 9.19
C TYR A 427 13.41 1.17 9.42
N TYR A 428 13.25 0.16 8.56
CA TYR A 428 12.19 -0.83 8.65
C TYR A 428 12.09 -1.46 10.05
N ALA A 429 10.88 -1.44 10.61
CA ALA A 429 10.48 -2.34 11.68
C ALA A 429 9.10 -2.93 11.36
N ARG A 430 8.87 -4.16 11.79
CA ARG A 430 7.58 -4.82 11.63
C ARG A 430 6.63 -4.38 12.75
N SER A 431 5.48 -3.81 12.40
CA SER A 431 4.41 -3.57 13.37
C SER A 431 3.67 -4.86 13.74
N GLU A 432 3.01 -4.87 14.88
CA GLU A 432 2.25 -6.01 15.38
C GLU A 432 1.12 -6.46 14.42
N ASP A 433 0.53 -5.52 13.69
CA ASP A 433 -0.60 -5.74 12.78
C ASP A 433 -0.20 -5.89 11.30
N TYR A 434 1.10 -5.81 10.98
CA TYR A 434 1.59 -5.80 9.60
C TYR A 434 1.10 -7.01 8.80
N VAL A 435 1.26 -8.22 9.36
CA VAL A 435 0.88 -9.47 8.67
C VAL A 435 -0.64 -9.55 8.49
N ASP A 436 -1.41 -9.05 9.48
CA ASP A 436 -2.86 -9.07 9.40
C ASP A 436 -3.38 -8.11 8.32
N ILE A 437 -2.72 -6.96 8.12
CA ILE A 437 -3.03 -6.00 7.06
C ILE A 437 -2.67 -6.57 5.69
N VAL A 438 -1.45 -7.11 5.53
CA VAL A 438 -0.96 -7.67 4.27
C VAL A 438 -1.83 -8.84 3.79
N GLN A 439 -2.25 -9.72 4.71
CA GLN A 439 -3.07 -10.89 4.37
C GLN A 439 -4.57 -10.59 4.29
N GLY A 440 -4.99 -9.33 4.46
CA GLY A 440 -6.41 -8.96 4.43
C GLY A 440 -7.23 -9.47 5.62
N ARG A 441 -6.58 -9.90 6.72
CA ARG A 441 -7.27 -10.24 7.99
C ARG A 441 -7.80 -8.99 8.69
N ARG A 442 -7.12 -7.85 8.50
CA ARG A 442 -7.61 -6.51 8.90
C ARG A 442 -7.69 -5.63 7.66
N VAL A 443 -8.89 -5.27 7.26
CA VAL A 443 -9.16 -4.43 6.08
C VAL A 443 -9.58 -3.02 6.52
N GLY A 444 -8.97 -1.99 5.92
CA GLY A 444 -9.22 -0.59 6.27
C GLY A 444 -8.33 0.41 5.55
N VAL A 445 -8.24 1.61 6.15
CA VAL A 445 -7.38 2.73 5.74
C VAL A 445 -6.51 3.08 6.93
N TRP A 446 -5.21 2.85 6.80
CA TRP A 446 -4.25 2.81 7.91
C TRP A 446 -3.30 4.00 7.84
N ASN A 447 -3.15 4.76 8.92
CA ASN A 447 -2.08 5.75 9.02
C ASN A 447 -0.76 5.02 9.30
N VAL A 448 0.17 5.07 8.35
CA VAL A 448 1.43 4.31 8.37
C VAL A 448 2.63 5.23 8.23
N PRO A 449 3.80 4.87 8.81
CA PRO A 449 4.98 5.71 8.74
C PRO A 449 5.67 5.75 7.37
N TYR A 450 5.44 4.76 6.50
CA TYR A 450 6.15 4.64 5.22
C TYR A 450 5.24 4.04 4.15
N VAL A 451 5.29 4.62 2.95
CA VAL A 451 4.66 4.12 1.71
C VAL A 451 5.65 4.32 0.55
N SER A 452 5.63 3.42 -0.43
CA SER A 452 6.52 3.46 -1.61
C SER A 452 5.81 2.98 -2.88
N ASN A 453 6.53 3.00 -4.01
CA ASN A 453 6.15 2.49 -5.34
C ASN A 453 4.92 3.13 -6.00
N ILE A 454 3.82 3.34 -5.26
CA ILE A 454 2.57 3.88 -5.77
C ILE A 454 1.82 4.65 -4.68
N TYR A 455 1.47 5.90 -4.98
CA TYR A 455 0.67 6.72 -4.08
C TYR A 455 0.02 7.91 -4.81
N LEU A 456 -1.10 8.36 -4.26
CA LEU A 456 -1.84 9.54 -4.70
C LEU A 456 -1.67 10.65 -3.66
N MET A 457 -1.30 11.84 -4.12
CA MET A 457 -1.20 13.06 -3.32
C MET A 457 -2.20 14.10 -3.82
N LYS A 458 -2.85 14.82 -2.91
CA LYS A 458 -3.63 16.01 -3.28
C LYS A 458 -2.69 17.15 -3.69
N GLY A 459 -2.99 17.78 -4.83
CA GLY A 459 -2.29 19.00 -5.25
C GLY A 459 -2.41 20.12 -4.23
N SER A 460 -3.55 20.22 -3.53
CA SER A 460 -3.72 21.18 -2.43
C SER A 460 -2.80 20.89 -1.23
N ALA A 461 -2.55 19.62 -0.91
CA ALA A 461 -1.61 19.25 0.16
C ALA A 461 -0.17 19.58 -0.23
N LEU A 462 0.22 19.35 -1.49
CA LEU A 462 1.53 19.74 -2.04
C LEU A 462 1.79 21.25 -1.97
N ARG A 463 0.74 22.08 -2.07
CA ARG A 463 0.83 23.55 -2.05
C ARG A 463 0.67 24.16 -0.66
N ALA A 464 -0.19 23.59 0.19
CA ALA A 464 -0.59 24.20 1.46
C ALA A 464 0.07 23.54 2.68
N GLU A 465 0.29 22.23 2.66
CA GLU A 465 0.79 21.47 3.82
C GLU A 465 2.28 21.12 3.67
N LEU A 466 2.73 20.77 2.45
CA LEU A 466 4.11 20.39 2.15
C LEU A 466 4.91 21.56 1.58
N GLN A 467 5.23 22.52 2.46
CA GLN A 467 5.95 23.76 2.12
C GLN A 467 7.42 23.55 1.78
N GLN A 468 8.08 22.53 2.36
CA GLN A 468 9.41 22.12 1.92
C GLN A 468 9.27 21.43 0.56
N THR A 469 9.87 22.05 -0.47
CA THR A 469 9.68 21.62 -1.85
C THR A 469 10.45 20.35 -2.17
N ASP A 470 11.65 20.21 -1.60
CA ASP A 470 12.45 18.99 -1.68
C ASP A 470 11.85 17.90 -0.78
N LEU A 471 11.16 16.96 -1.42
CA LEU A 471 10.53 15.85 -0.73
C LEU A 471 11.43 14.61 -0.76
N PHE A 472 12.28 14.43 -1.76
CA PHE A 472 12.97 13.16 -2.02
C PHE A 472 14.45 13.12 -1.61
N HIS A 473 15.01 14.21 -1.05
CA HIS A 473 16.32 14.16 -0.39
C HIS A 473 16.21 14.27 1.12
N HIS A 474 16.89 13.38 1.83
CA HIS A 474 17.09 13.50 3.28
C HIS A 474 18.33 12.71 3.73
N SER A 475 19.40 13.44 4.09
CA SER A 475 20.67 12.85 4.52
C SER A 475 21.21 11.78 3.55
N LYS A 476 21.26 10.50 3.97
CA LYS A 476 21.74 9.36 3.18
C LYS A 476 20.62 8.34 2.91
N LEU A 477 19.37 8.72 3.18
CA LEU A 477 18.22 7.86 2.95
C LEU A 477 18.00 7.72 1.44
N ASP A 478 17.46 6.57 1.03
CA ASP A 478 16.96 6.43 -0.34
C ASP A 478 15.77 7.38 -0.57
N PRO A 479 15.42 7.66 -1.85
CA PRO A 479 14.39 8.64 -2.19
C PRO A 479 13.02 8.39 -1.53
N ASP A 480 12.59 7.13 -1.37
CA ASP A 480 11.29 6.80 -0.79
C ASP A 480 11.29 6.97 0.73
N MET A 481 12.39 6.56 1.39
CA MET A 481 12.59 6.82 2.81
C MET A 481 12.66 8.32 3.10
N ALA A 482 13.35 9.09 2.25
CA ALA A 482 13.45 10.53 2.32
C ALA A 482 12.08 11.19 2.14
N PHE A 483 11.31 10.78 1.13
CA PHE A 483 9.91 11.21 0.93
C PHE A 483 9.08 11.03 2.19
N CYS A 484 9.05 9.82 2.73
CA CYS A 484 8.28 9.52 3.92
C CYS A 484 8.77 10.33 5.14
N ALA A 485 10.08 10.48 5.32
CA ALA A 485 10.65 11.27 6.41
C ALA A 485 10.27 12.76 6.32
N ASN A 486 10.37 13.34 5.13
CA ASN A 486 10.07 14.76 4.87
C ASN A 486 8.57 15.06 4.99
N VAL A 487 7.71 14.15 4.56
CA VAL A 487 6.25 14.26 4.76
C VAL A 487 5.89 14.19 6.25
N ARG A 488 6.49 13.26 7.01
CA ARG A 488 6.27 13.15 8.46
C ARG A 488 6.76 14.37 9.24
N GLN A 489 7.92 14.93 8.88
CA GLN A 489 8.47 16.14 9.52
C GLN A 489 7.55 17.36 9.37
N GLN A 490 6.75 17.39 8.31
CA GLN A 490 5.75 18.43 8.05
C GLN A 490 4.38 18.12 8.66
N GLY A 491 4.24 17.01 9.40
CA GLY A 491 3.02 16.66 10.13
C GLY A 491 1.86 16.15 9.26
N VAL A 492 2.14 15.77 8.01
CA VAL A 492 1.15 15.20 7.09
C VAL A 492 1.12 13.68 7.26
N PHE A 493 -0.08 13.10 7.34
CA PHE A 493 -0.24 11.66 7.46
C PHE A 493 -0.14 10.98 6.10
N MET A 494 0.41 9.78 6.11
CA MET A 494 0.42 8.88 4.96
C MET A 494 -0.53 7.73 5.25
N PHE A 495 -1.49 7.53 4.36
CA PHE A 495 -2.47 6.47 4.51
C PHE A 495 -2.18 5.31 3.56
N LEU A 496 -2.44 4.09 4.02
CA LEU A 496 -2.46 2.89 3.21
C LEU A 496 -3.89 2.36 3.16
N THR A 497 -4.41 1.99 2.00
CA THR A 497 -5.69 1.30 1.88
C THR A 497 -5.51 -0.12 1.35
N ASN A 498 -6.10 -1.09 2.06
CA ASN A 498 -6.22 -2.48 1.61
C ASN A 498 -7.68 -2.91 1.46
N ARG A 499 -8.58 -1.94 1.23
CA ARG A 499 -10.04 -2.19 1.05
C ARG A 499 -10.38 -2.93 -0.24
N HIS A 500 -9.48 -2.90 -1.21
CA HIS A 500 -9.61 -3.58 -2.49
C HIS A 500 -8.29 -4.26 -2.83
N THR A 501 -8.35 -5.26 -3.72
CA THR A 501 -7.15 -5.80 -4.37
C THR A 501 -6.80 -4.88 -5.54
N PHE A 502 -5.72 -4.12 -5.40
CA PHE A 502 -5.34 -3.09 -6.38
C PHE A 502 -4.35 -3.58 -7.45
N GLY A 503 -3.57 -4.60 -7.11
CA GLY A 503 -2.41 -5.02 -7.89
C GLY A 503 -1.39 -5.73 -7.02
N HIS A 504 -0.19 -5.88 -7.57
CA HIS A 504 0.95 -6.49 -6.91
C HIS A 504 2.25 -5.82 -7.34
N LEU A 505 3.35 -6.19 -6.68
CA LEU A 505 4.70 -5.73 -7.01
C LEU A 505 5.44 -6.84 -7.76
N LEU A 506 6.13 -6.46 -8.82
CA LEU A 506 7.05 -7.33 -9.54
C LEU A 506 8.29 -7.62 -8.67
N SER A 507 8.87 -8.80 -8.85
CA SER A 507 10.23 -9.07 -8.43
C SER A 507 11.17 -8.55 -9.50
N LEU A 508 12.15 -7.75 -9.08
CA LEU A 508 13.24 -7.27 -9.93
C LEU A 508 14.53 -8.06 -9.64
N ASP A 509 14.43 -9.09 -8.80
CA ASP A 509 15.58 -9.83 -8.30
C ASP A 509 16.17 -10.66 -9.46
N ASN A 510 17.41 -10.33 -9.85
CA ASN A 510 18.15 -10.98 -10.94
C ASN A 510 17.54 -10.80 -12.35
N TYR A 511 16.74 -9.76 -12.61
CA TYR A 511 16.28 -9.47 -13.97
C TYR A 511 17.47 -9.19 -14.89
N GLN A 512 17.56 -9.95 -16.00
CA GLN A 512 18.65 -9.84 -16.97
C GLN A 512 18.17 -9.07 -18.21
N THR A 513 19.07 -8.31 -18.82
CA THR A 513 18.79 -7.54 -20.04
C THR A 513 19.67 -8.00 -21.22
N THR A 514 20.04 -9.28 -21.23
CA THR A 514 20.98 -9.88 -22.20
C THR A 514 20.30 -10.55 -23.39
N HIS A 515 18.99 -10.77 -23.31
CA HIS A 515 18.19 -11.38 -24.36
C HIS A 515 17.47 -10.30 -25.19
N LEU A 516 17.01 -10.68 -26.39
CA LEU A 516 16.18 -9.79 -27.20
C LEU A 516 14.82 -9.58 -26.50
N HIS A 517 14.24 -10.66 -25.98
CA HIS A 517 12.98 -10.64 -25.22
C HIS A 517 13.18 -11.18 -23.79
N ASN A 518 13.75 -10.35 -22.92
CA ASN A 518 14.09 -10.72 -21.54
C ASN A 518 12.92 -11.25 -20.70
N ASP A 519 11.71 -10.72 -20.93
CA ASP A 519 10.49 -11.14 -20.24
C ASP A 519 10.19 -12.66 -20.41
N LEU A 520 10.68 -13.32 -21.47
CA LEU A 520 10.49 -14.76 -21.66
C LEU A 520 11.05 -15.56 -20.47
N TRP A 521 12.15 -15.10 -19.85
CA TRP A 521 12.82 -15.78 -18.74
C TRP A 521 12.19 -15.53 -17.35
N GLU A 522 11.15 -14.71 -17.27
CA GLU A 522 10.59 -14.24 -16.00
C GLU A 522 9.54 -15.19 -15.38
N VAL A 523 9.32 -16.38 -15.95
CA VAL A 523 8.34 -17.36 -15.48
C VAL A 523 8.55 -17.77 -14.01
N PHE A 524 9.78 -17.72 -13.51
CA PHE A 524 10.09 -18.04 -12.10
C PHE A 524 9.83 -16.88 -11.15
N SER A 525 10.33 -15.69 -11.49
CA SER A 525 10.29 -14.51 -10.63
C SER A 525 8.91 -13.86 -10.59
N ASN A 526 8.22 -13.84 -11.73
CA ASN A 526 6.97 -13.11 -11.95
C ASN A 526 5.94 -13.95 -12.72
N PRO A 527 5.50 -15.10 -12.17
CA PRO A 527 4.68 -16.08 -12.89
C PRO A 527 3.32 -15.56 -13.35
N GLU A 528 2.66 -14.69 -12.57
CA GLU A 528 1.33 -14.16 -12.94
C GLU A 528 1.40 -13.19 -14.13
N ASP A 529 2.42 -12.32 -14.17
CA ASP A 529 2.64 -11.39 -15.28
C ASP A 529 3.15 -12.12 -16.53
N TRP A 530 4.03 -13.12 -16.35
CA TRP A 530 4.46 -14.00 -17.42
C TRP A 530 3.26 -14.73 -18.05
N LYS A 531 2.37 -15.26 -17.22
CA LYS A 531 1.12 -15.90 -17.66
C LYS A 531 0.21 -14.93 -18.41
N GLU A 532 0.00 -13.70 -17.91
CA GLU A 532 -0.82 -12.70 -18.60
C GLU A 532 -0.24 -12.35 -19.97
N LYS A 533 1.08 -12.24 -20.09
CA LYS A 533 1.75 -11.89 -21.35
C LYS A 533 1.77 -13.06 -22.34
N TYR A 534 2.08 -14.27 -21.87
CA TYR A 534 2.49 -15.37 -22.75
C TYR A 534 1.52 -16.55 -22.84
N ILE A 535 0.68 -16.79 -21.83
CA ILE A 535 -0.28 -17.88 -21.87
C ILE A 535 -1.58 -17.41 -22.52
N HIS A 536 -2.10 -18.22 -23.44
CA HIS A 536 -3.30 -17.86 -24.17
C HIS A 536 -4.47 -17.57 -23.21
N GLU A 537 -5.19 -16.47 -23.43
CA GLU A 537 -6.37 -16.06 -22.64
C GLU A 537 -7.45 -17.14 -22.46
N ASN A 538 -7.51 -18.12 -23.36
CA ASN A 538 -8.48 -19.21 -23.35
C ASN A 538 -7.90 -20.52 -22.76
N TYR A 539 -6.66 -20.51 -22.29
CA TYR A 539 -6.01 -21.66 -21.65
C TYR A 539 -6.84 -22.22 -20.49
N THR A 540 -7.35 -21.36 -19.59
CA THR A 540 -8.18 -21.82 -18.45
C THR A 540 -9.47 -22.52 -18.93
N LYS A 541 -10.03 -22.12 -20.08
CA LYS A 541 -11.16 -22.81 -20.70
C LYS A 541 -10.72 -24.17 -21.25
N ALA A 542 -9.58 -24.23 -21.92
CA ALA A 542 -8.96 -25.47 -22.42
C ALA A 542 -8.68 -26.47 -21.29
N LEU A 543 -8.07 -26.02 -20.20
CA LEU A 543 -7.87 -26.82 -18.99
C LEU A 543 -9.20 -27.26 -18.36
N ALA A 544 -10.28 -26.50 -18.50
CA ALA A 544 -11.62 -26.94 -18.10
C ALA A 544 -12.22 -28.01 -19.04
N GLY A 545 -11.56 -28.33 -20.16
CA GLY A 545 -12.05 -29.25 -21.21
C GLY A 545 -12.88 -28.55 -22.30
N LYS A 546 -12.96 -27.21 -22.28
CA LYS A 546 -13.68 -26.40 -23.28
C LYS A 546 -12.66 -25.85 -24.27
N LEU A 547 -12.94 -25.86 -25.58
CA LEU A 547 -11.94 -25.47 -26.61
C LEU A 547 -10.74 -26.43 -26.72
N VAL A 548 -10.94 -27.69 -26.32
CA VAL A 548 -10.07 -28.79 -26.71
C VAL A 548 -10.75 -29.53 -27.85
N GLU A 549 -10.06 -29.69 -28.96
CA GLU A 549 -10.50 -30.46 -30.12
C GLU A 549 -9.70 -31.76 -30.22
N MET A 550 -10.26 -32.76 -30.90
CA MET A 550 -9.56 -34.01 -31.21
C MET A 550 -9.59 -34.23 -32.73
N PRO A 551 -8.78 -33.49 -33.51
CA PRO A 551 -8.82 -33.53 -34.99
C PRO A 551 -8.48 -34.91 -35.58
N CYS A 552 -7.69 -35.72 -34.88
CA CYS A 552 -7.43 -37.12 -35.23
C CYS A 552 -7.59 -37.98 -33.97
N PRO A 553 -7.83 -39.31 -34.09
CA PRO A 553 -7.93 -40.18 -32.91
C PRO A 553 -6.73 -40.03 -31.98
N ASP A 554 -6.97 -39.75 -30.70
CA ASP A 554 -5.96 -39.51 -29.65
C ASP A 554 -4.93 -38.40 -29.99
N VAL A 555 -5.31 -37.46 -30.86
CA VAL A 555 -4.55 -36.24 -31.13
C VAL A 555 -5.39 -35.06 -30.66
N TYR A 556 -5.00 -34.45 -29.55
CA TYR A 556 -5.68 -33.32 -28.97
C TYR A 556 -5.11 -32.00 -29.46
N TRP A 557 -5.95 -30.97 -29.53
CA TRP A 557 -5.57 -29.65 -30.02
C TRP A 557 -6.21 -28.56 -29.15
N PHE A 558 -5.38 -27.71 -28.56
CA PHE A 558 -5.84 -26.69 -27.59
C PHE A 558 -4.98 -25.42 -27.60
N PRO A 559 -5.54 -24.25 -27.22
CA PRO A 559 -4.79 -23.00 -27.12
C PRO A 559 -3.83 -23.01 -25.93
N ILE A 560 -2.59 -22.56 -26.14
CA ILE A 560 -1.56 -22.53 -25.09
C ILE A 560 -0.80 -21.20 -25.00
N PHE A 561 -0.40 -20.62 -26.13
CA PHE A 561 0.40 -19.40 -26.18
C PHE A 561 -0.37 -18.22 -26.79
N THR A 562 -0.08 -17.02 -26.31
CA THR A 562 -0.50 -15.77 -26.97
C THR A 562 0.28 -15.59 -28.28
N GLU A 563 -0.20 -14.70 -29.15
CA GLU A 563 0.57 -14.38 -30.36
C GLU A 563 1.92 -13.76 -30.03
N THR A 564 1.99 -12.92 -28.99
CA THR A 564 3.23 -12.33 -28.47
C THR A 564 4.23 -13.39 -28.02
N ALA A 565 3.79 -14.44 -27.32
CA ALA A 565 4.70 -15.54 -26.95
C ALA A 565 5.31 -16.21 -28.16
N CYS A 566 4.50 -16.43 -29.20
CA CYS A 566 4.98 -17.05 -30.42
C CYS A 566 5.95 -16.15 -31.19
N ASP A 567 5.63 -14.86 -31.32
CA ASP A 567 6.47 -13.89 -32.04
C ASP A 567 7.82 -13.70 -31.33
N GLU A 568 7.79 -13.39 -30.02
CA GLU A 568 9.02 -13.17 -29.25
C GLU A 568 9.90 -14.43 -29.20
N LEU A 569 9.31 -15.64 -29.14
CA LEU A 569 10.09 -16.88 -29.20
C LEU A 569 10.74 -17.09 -30.57
N VAL A 570 10.03 -16.81 -31.68
CA VAL A 570 10.61 -16.91 -33.03
C VAL A 570 11.71 -15.87 -33.24
N GLU A 571 11.47 -14.63 -32.81
CA GLU A 571 12.44 -13.54 -32.90
C GLU A 571 13.72 -13.86 -32.11
N GLU A 572 13.61 -14.44 -30.91
CA GLU A 572 14.77 -14.87 -30.12
C GLU A 572 15.56 -16.01 -30.81
N MET A 573 14.87 -16.98 -31.41
CA MET A 573 15.51 -18.08 -32.14
C MET A 573 16.24 -17.58 -33.38
N GLU A 574 15.64 -16.67 -34.15
CA GLU A 574 16.29 -16.04 -35.30
C GLU A 574 17.43 -15.09 -34.88
N HIS A 575 17.32 -14.43 -33.73
CA HIS A 575 18.39 -13.62 -33.17
C HIS A 575 19.62 -14.46 -32.80
N TYR A 576 19.41 -15.65 -32.22
CA TYR A 576 20.50 -16.59 -31.97
C TYR A 576 21.13 -17.10 -33.27
N GLY A 577 20.30 -17.43 -34.27
CA GLY A 577 20.70 -17.65 -35.67
C GLY A 577 21.53 -18.90 -35.96
N GLN A 578 21.98 -19.66 -34.96
CA GLN A 578 22.77 -20.89 -35.14
C GLN A 578 21.86 -22.12 -35.31
N TRP A 579 21.08 -22.11 -36.39
CA TRP A 579 20.23 -23.24 -36.80
C TRP A 579 21.08 -24.46 -37.17
N SER A 580 20.57 -25.66 -36.87
CA SER A 580 21.21 -26.90 -37.28
C SER A 580 21.27 -27.05 -38.81
N LEU A 581 22.12 -27.97 -39.29
CA LEU A 581 22.23 -28.29 -40.71
C LEU A 581 21.17 -29.30 -41.19
N GLY A 582 20.39 -29.91 -40.28
CA GLY A 582 19.47 -30.99 -40.61
C GLY A 582 20.16 -32.30 -41.04
N ASP A 583 21.39 -32.54 -40.54
CA ASP A 583 22.17 -33.76 -40.80
C ASP A 583 22.01 -34.79 -39.67
N ASN A 584 22.10 -36.09 -39.98
CA ASN A 584 21.98 -37.16 -38.98
C ASN A 584 23.08 -37.16 -37.90
N LYS A 585 24.14 -36.35 -38.05
CA LYS A 585 25.19 -36.22 -37.03
C LYS A 585 25.00 -34.91 -36.30
N ASP A 586 24.56 -34.99 -35.06
CA ASP A 586 24.35 -33.82 -34.22
C ASP A 586 25.08 -33.97 -32.88
N ASN A 587 26.12 -33.17 -32.70
CA ASN A 587 26.93 -33.16 -31.48
C ASN A 587 26.23 -32.47 -30.30
N ARG A 588 25.05 -31.84 -30.53
CA ARG A 588 24.25 -31.18 -29.50
C ARG A 588 23.39 -32.16 -28.71
N ILE A 589 23.18 -33.38 -29.23
CA ILE A 589 22.38 -34.43 -28.58
C ILE A 589 23.25 -35.54 -27.99
N GLN A 590 22.78 -36.14 -26.90
CA GLN A 590 23.46 -37.24 -26.24
C GLN A 590 23.48 -38.48 -27.15
N GLY A 591 24.65 -38.82 -27.69
CA GLY A 591 24.84 -39.94 -28.62
C GLY A 591 25.28 -39.54 -30.03
N GLY A 592 25.26 -38.25 -30.38
CA GLY A 592 25.87 -37.74 -31.62
C GLY A 592 25.15 -38.08 -32.92
N TYR A 593 23.99 -38.77 -32.85
CA TYR A 593 23.27 -39.27 -34.02
C TYR A 593 21.77 -39.07 -33.89
N GLU A 594 21.18 -38.34 -34.82
CA GLU A 594 19.76 -38.08 -34.91
C GLU A 594 19.14 -38.93 -36.02
N ASN A 595 18.18 -39.78 -35.66
CA ASN A 595 17.59 -40.72 -36.62
C ASN A 595 16.75 -40.00 -37.69
N VAL A 596 16.20 -38.83 -37.34
CA VAL A 596 15.29 -38.05 -38.18
C VAL A 596 15.62 -36.56 -37.95
N PRO A 597 16.65 -36.02 -38.61
CA PRO A 597 17.14 -34.70 -38.28
C PRO A 597 16.21 -33.58 -38.74
N THR A 598 16.17 -32.50 -37.96
CA THR A 598 15.47 -31.27 -38.29
C THR A 598 16.39 -30.06 -38.27
N ILE A 599 16.08 -29.02 -39.07
CA ILE A 599 16.71 -27.70 -38.94
C ILE A 599 16.06 -26.99 -37.75
N ASP A 600 16.80 -26.96 -36.64
CA ASP A 600 16.27 -26.55 -35.35
C ASP A 600 17.29 -25.87 -34.44
N ILE A 601 16.75 -25.26 -33.38
CA ILE A 601 17.50 -24.74 -32.23
C ILE A 601 16.88 -25.33 -30.97
N HIS A 602 17.72 -25.92 -30.11
CA HIS A 602 17.29 -26.49 -28.85
C HIS A 602 17.16 -25.42 -27.77
N MET A 603 16.21 -25.59 -26.85
CA MET A 603 15.97 -24.62 -25.76
C MET A 603 17.21 -24.43 -24.88
N ASN A 604 18.06 -25.44 -24.72
CA ASN A 604 19.30 -25.33 -23.94
C ASN A 604 20.36 -24.43 -24.61
N GLN A 605 20.38 -24.33 -25.94
CA GLN A 605 21.34 -23.50 -26.68
C GLN A 605 21.15 -22.01 -26.41
N ILE A 606 19.91 -21.61 -26.14
CA ILE A 606 19.55 -20.24 -25.74
C ILE A 606 19.38 -20.12 -24.22
N SER A 607 19.75 -21.14 -23.43
CA SER A 607 19.58 -21.16 -21.97
C SER A 607 18.13 -20.97 -21.50
N PHE A 608 17.16 -21.54 -22.22
CA PHE A 608 15.71 -21.47 -21.94
C PHE A 608 15.10 -22.80 -21.47
N GLU A 609 15.92 -23.83 -21.27
CA GLU A 609 15.48 -25.18 -20.90
C GLU A 609 14.71 -25.22 -19.57
N ARG A 610 15.16 -24.45 -18.57
CA ARG A 610 14.56 -24.46 -17.23
C ARG A 610 13.18 -23.79 -17.23
N GLU A 611 13.09 -22.67 -17.94
CA GLU A 611 11.88 -21.88 -18.14
C GLU A 611 10.86 -22.68 -18.94
N TRP A 612 11.32 -23.34 -20.01
CA TRP A 612 10.50 -24.24 -20.81
C TRP A 612 9.99 -25.44 -19.99
N HIS A 613 10.84 -26.06 -19.17
CA HIS A 613 10.42 -27.13 -18.26
C HIS A 613 9.33 -26.66 -17.30
N LYS A 614 9.50 -25.48 -16.70
CA LYS A 614 8.47 -24.90 -15.83
C LYS A 614 7.16 -24.67 -16.60
N PHE A 615 7.22 -24.16 -17.83
CA PHE A 615 6.07 -24.04 -18.69
C PHE A 615 5.36 -25.39 -18.93
N LEU A 616 6.09 -26.45 -19.25
CA LEU A 616 5.52 -27.77 -19.45
C LEU A 616 4.85 -28.31 -18.19
N VAL A 617 5.50 -28.16 -17.03
CA VAL A 617 4.97 -28.61 -15.73
C VAL A 617 3.71 -27.83 -15.31
N GLU A 618 3.69 -26.51 -15.49
CA GLU A 618 2.58 -25.68 -15.01
C GLU A 618 1.39 -25.62 -15.98
N TYR A 619 1.63 -25.75 -17.29
CA TYR A 619 0.60 -25.51 -18.30
C TYR A 619 0.30 -26.72 -19.20
N ILE A 620 1.26 -27.61 -19.46
CA ILE A 620 1.01 -28.80 -20.28
C ILE A 620 0.57 -29.98 -19.41
N ALA A 621 1.32 -30.31 -18.35
CA ALA A 621 1.03 -31.46 -17.51
C ALA A 621 -0.43 -31.49 -17.01
N PRO A 622 -1.02 -30.39 -16.49
CA PRO A 622 -2.42 -30.42 -16.04
C PRO A 622 -3.43 -30.70 -17.16
N VAL A 623 -3.14 -30.26 -18.38
CA VAL A 623 -3.96 -30.55 -19.56
C VAL A 623 -3.80 -32.02 -19.97
N THR A 624 -2.57 -32.54 -19.98
CA THR A 624 -2.28 -33.94 -20.30
C THR A 624 -2.98 -34.90 -19.34
N GLU A 625 -2.84 -34.72 -18.02
CA GLU A 625 -3.46 -35.60 -17.01
C GLU A 625 -4.99 -35.59 -17.08
N LYS A 626 -5.57 -34.48 -17.53
CA LYS A 626 -7.02 -34.36 -17.73
C LYS A 626 -7.51 -35.06 -18.99
N LEU A 627 -6.75 -34.95 -20.09
CA LEU A 627 -7.11 -35.55 -21.38
C LEU A 627 -6.79 -37.04 -21.45
N TYR A 628 -5.83 -37.50 -20.65
CA TYR A 628 -5.51 -38.91 -20.46
C TYR A 628 -5.71 -39.34 -18.99
N PRO A 629 -6.96 -39.54 -18.54
CA PRO A 629 -7.24 -39.95 -17.17
C PRO A 629 -6.47 -41.23 -16.78
N GLY A 630 -5.73 -41.17 -15.68
CA GLY A 630 -4.87 -42.26 -15.20
C GLY A 630 -3.41 -42.15 -15.61
N TYR A 631 -3.07 -41.21 -16.50
CA TYR A 631 -1.69 -40.81 -16.75
C TYR A 631 -1.29 -39.67 -15.82
N TYR A 632 -0.08 -39.72 -15.27
CA TYR A 632 0.50 -38.69 -14.42
C TYR A 632 1.89 -38.36 -14.93
N THR A 633 2.23 -37.08 -15.00
CA THR A 633 3.48 -36.63 -15.63
C THR A 633 4.18 -35.58 -14.81
N ARG A 634 5.52 -35.66 -14.81
CA ARG A 634 6.39 -34.58 -14.31
C ARG A 634 6.95 -33.72 -15.44
N ALA A 635 6.40 -33.90 -16.65
CA ALA A 635 6.80 -33.27 -17.89
C ALA A 635 8.32 -33.28 -18.13
N GLN A 636 8.98 -34.41 -17.83
CA GLN A 636 10.41 -34.56 -18.11
C GLN A 636 10.60 -34.59 -19.62
N PHE A 637 11.69 -34.00 -20.12
CA PHE A 637 12.02 -34.07 -21.54
C PHE A 637 13.52 -34.16 -21.72
N ASP A 638 13.94 -34.89 -22.73
CA ASP A 638 15.34 -34.91 -23.18
C ASP A 638 15.55 -33.88 -24.31
N LEU A 639 14.49 -33.62 -25.09
CA LEU A 639 14.53 -32.75 -26.27
C LEU A 639 13.34 -31.80 -26.31
N ALA A 640 13.65 -30.51 -26.30
CA ALA A 640 12.73 -29.42 -26.61
C ALA A 640 13.44 -28.43 -27.53
N PHE A 641 12.80 -28.10 -28.65
CA PHE A 641 13.44 -27.36 -29.73
C PHE A 641 12.41 -26.65 -30.61
N VAL A 642 12.86 -25.60 -31.30
CA VAL A 642 12.07 -24.93 -32.34
C VAL A 642 12.59 -25.36 -33.69
N VAL A 643 11.68 -25.87 -34.54
CA VAL A 643 11.98 -26.30 -35.91
C VAL A 643 11.57 -25.21 -36.88
N ARG A 644 12.37 -25.04 -37.93
CA ARG A 644 12.09 -24.15 -39.06
C ARG A 644 11.99 -24.95 -40.36
N TYR A 645 10.84 -24.87 -41.02
CA TYR A 645 10.64 -25.45 -42.35
C TYR A 645 10.60 -24.36 -43.41
N LYS A 646 11.39 -24.53 -44.47
CA LYS A 646 11.40 -23.68 -45.66
C LYS A 646 11.49 -24.49 -46.96
N PRO A 647 10.91 -24.01 -48.08
CA PRO A 647 11.01 -24.67 -49.39
C PRO A 647 12.43 -24.92 -49.89
N ASP A 648 13.35 -24.00 -49.57
CA ASP A 648 14.73 -23.95 -50.02
C ASP A 648 15.74 -24.56 -49.02
N GLU A 649 15.28 -24.93 -47.83
CA GLU A 649 16.07 -25.63 -46.80
C GLU A 649 15.47 -27.05 -46.61
N GLN A 650 14.84 -27.30 -45.46
CA GLN A 650 14.09 -28.52 -45.18
C GLN A 650 12.59 -28.22 -45.23
N PRO A 651 11.84 -28.62 -46.27
CA PRO A 651 10.42 -28.29 -46.39
C PRO A 651 9.49 -29.25 -45.65
N SER A 652 9.93 -30.48 -45.40
CA SER A 652 9.11 -31.59 -44.89
C SER A 652 9.91 -32.48 -43.95
N LEU A 653 9.20 -33.33 -43.20
CA LEU A 653 9.81 -34.34 -42.35
C LEU A 653 9.27 -35.72 -42.70
N MET A 654 10.18 -36.67 -42.92
CA MET A 654 9.81 -38.05 -43.30
C MET A 654 8.96 -38.73 -42.22
N PRO A 655 8.18 -39.77 -42.56
CA PRO A 655 7.42 -40.53 -41.57
C PRO A 655 8.31 -41.10 -40.44
N HIS A 656 7.93 -40.89 -39.18
CA HIS A 656 8.70 -41.33 -38.01
C HIS A 656 7.83 -41.52 -36.75
N HIS A 657 8.48 -42.02 -35.69
CA HIS A 657 7.99 -41.99 -34.31
C HIS A 657 8.87 -41.05 -33.49
N ASP A 658 8.28 -40.43 -32.48
CA ASP A 658 9.02 -39.61 -31.53
C ASP A 658 9.57 -40.47 -30.40
N ALA A 659 10.73 -40.08 -29.87
CA ALA A 659 11.32 -40.70 -28.70
C ALA A 659 10.66 -40.18 -27.40
N SER A 660 9.33 -40.24 -27.31
CA SER A 660 8.53 -39.71 -26.20
C SER A 660 7.36 -40.62 -25.84
N THR A 661 6.85 -40.52 -24.62
CA THR A 661 5.51 -41.06 -24.30
C THR A 661 4.45 -40.23 -25.01
N PHE A 662 4.53 -38.91 -24.92
CA PHE A 662 3.71 -37.99 -25.70
C PHE A 662 4.52 -36.78 -26.20
N THR A 663 4.09 -36.24 -27.32
CA THR A 663 4.72 -35.08 -27.97
C THR A 663 3.79 -33.88 -27.90
N ILE A 664 4.39 -32.72 -27.61
CA ILE A 664 3.76 -31.42 -27.75
C ILE A 664 4.32 -30.74 -28.99
N ASN A 665 3.44 -30.24 -29.85
CA ASN A 665 3.81 -29.52 -31.08
C ASN A 665 2.98 -28.23 -31.18
N ILE A 666 3.61 -27.08 -30.98
CA ILE A 666 2.97 -25.77 -30.92
C ILE A 666 3.27 -25.01 -32.21
N ALA A 667 2.25 -24.54 -32.91
CA ALA A 667 2.43 -23.68 -34.07
C ALA A 667 2.80 -22.24 -33.63
N LEU A 668 3.90 -21.71 -34.15
CA LEU A 668 4.40 -20.38 -33.76
C LEU A 668 4.04 -19.28 -34.77
N ASN A 669 3.63 -19.63 -35.99
CA ASN A 669 3.21 -18.64 -36.98
C ASN A 669 2.02 -19.12 -37.83
N ARG A 670 1.46 -18.24 -38.67
CA ARG A 670 0.16 -18.41 -39.31
C ARG A 670 0.27 -19.00 -40.72
N VAL A 671 -0.45 -20.10 -40.94
CA VAL A 671 -0.69 -20.65 -42.28
C VAL A 671 -1.46 -19.64 -43.15
N GLY A 672 -1.08 -19.51 -44.42
CA GLY A 672 -1.66 -18.59 -45.39
C GLY A 672 -1.19 -17.14 -45.29
N VAL A 673 -0.48 -16.77 -44.22
CA VAL A 673 0.13 -15.44 -44.03
C VAL A 673 1.65 -15.55 -44.09
N ASP A 674 2.22 -16.37 -43.21
CA ASP A 674 3.67 -16.51 -43.05
C ASP A 674 4.25 -17.66 -43.89
N TYR A 675 3.42 -18.68 -44.15
CA TYR A 675 3.77 -19.83 -45.00
C TYR A 675 2.55 -20.46 -45.70
N GLU A 676 2.78 -21.21 -46.78
CA GLU A 676 1.79 -22.03 -47.47
C GLU A 676 2.19 -23.52 -47.42
N GLY A 677 1.21 -24.43 -47.48
CA GLY A 677 1.45 -25.86 -47.28
C GLY A 677 1.67 -26.22 -45.81
N GLY A 678 2.40 -27.30 -45.56
CA GLY A 678 2.71 -27.74 -44.19
C GLY A 678 1.59 -28.52 -43.51
N GLY A 679 1.77 -28.73 -42.21
CA GLY A 679 0.90 -29.53 -41.36
C GLY A 679 1.58 -30.78 -40.80
N CYS A 680 0.76 -31.66 -40.22
CA CYS A 680 1.16 -32.98 -39.73
C CYS A 680 0.15 -34.03 -40.23
N ARG A 681 0.62 -35.17 -40.71
CA ARG A 681 -0.24 -36.29 -41.11
C ARG A 681 0.10 -37.52 -40.27
N PHE A 682 -0.93 -38.09 -39.66
CA PHE A 682 -0.85 -39.37 -38.94
C PHE A 682 -1.24 -40.51 -39.88
N LEU A 683 -0.25 -41.31 -40.31
CA LEU A 683 -0.38 -42.25 -41.41
C LEU A 683 -1.39 -43.36 -41.08
N ARG A 684 -1.32 -43.91 -39.86
CA ARG A 684 -2.21 -45.00 -39.42
C ARG A 684 -3.69 -44.64 -39.49
N TYR A 685 -4.02 -43.37 -39.28
CA TYR A 685 -5.40 -42.88 -39.26
C TYR A 685 -5.80 -42.19 -40.57
N ASN A 686 -4.88 -42.08 -41.53
CA ASN A 686 -5.02 -41.26 -42.73
C ASN A 686 -5.61 -39.86 -42.43
N CYS A 687 -5.17 -39.27 -41.32
CA CYS A 687 -5.68 -38.00 -40.81
C CYS A 687 -4.61 -36.92 -40.95
N SER A 688 -4.98 -35.72 -41.39
CA SER A 688 -4.04 -34.62 -41.61
C SER A 688 -4.53 -33.33 -40.98
N ILE A 689 -3.64 -32.65 -40.29
CA ILE A 689 -3.85 -31.33 -39.71
C ILE A 689 -3.08 -30.34 -40.56
N ARG A 690 -3.77 -29.70 -41.52
CA ARG A 690 -3.17 -28.85 -42.57
C ARG A 690 -3.20 -27.36 -42.26
N ALA A 691 -4.04 -26.93 -41.33
CA ALA A 691 -4.15 -25.53 -40.93
C ALA A 691 -3.90 -25.36 -39.41
N PRO A 692 -2.66 -25.57 -38.93
CA PRO A 692 -2.31 -25.27 -37.54
C PRO A 692 -2.59 -23.80 -37.20
N ARG A 693 -3.09 -23.57 -35.98
CA ARG A 693 -3.47 -22.28 -35.43
C ARG A 693 -2.30 -21.78 -34.60
N LYS A 694 -1.82 -20.57 -34.87
CA LYS A 694 -0.76 -19.93 -34.07
C LYS A 694 -1.13 -19.94 -32.60
N GLY A 695 -0.20 -20.32 -31.73
CA GLY A 695 -0.39 -20.40 -30.29
C GLY A 695 -1.19 -21.61 -29.81
N TRP A 696 -1.57 -22.55 -30.69
CA TRP A 696 -2.23 -23.80 -30.30
C TRP A 696 -1.25 -24.98 -30.32
N ALA A 697 -1.39 -25.86 -29.33
CA ALA A 697 -0.61 -27.08 -29.16
C ALA A 697 -1.37 -28.31 -29.68
N LEU A 698 -0.72 -29.10 -30.52
CA LEU A 698 -1.07 -30.49 -30.75
C LEU A 698 -0.41 -31.36 -29.68
N MET A 699 -1.17 -32.31 -29.16
CA MET A 699 -0.70 -33.31 -28.21
C MET A 699 -1.10 -34.70 -28.68
N HIS A 700 -0.12 -35.59 -28.86
CA HIS A 700 -0.34 -36.97 -29.31
C HIS A 700 0.69 -37.92 -28.69
N PRO A 701 0.41 -39.23 -28.58
CA PRO A 701 1.42 -40.22 -28.22
C PRO A 701 2.61 -40.20 -29.19
N GLY A 702 3.83 -40.38 -28.68
CA GLY A 702 5.05 -40.34 -29.50
C GLY A 702 5.41 -41.69 -30.14
N ARG A 703 5.20 -42.78 -29.39
CA ARG A 703 5.58 -44.14 -29.77
C ARG A 703 4.40 -45.02 -30.18
N LEU A 704 4.72 -46.08 -30.93
CA LEU A 704 3.87 -47.23 -31.30
C LEU A 704 2.69 -46.90 -32.25
N THR A 705 1.89 -45.89 -31.93
CA THR A 705 0.54 -45.73 -32.46
C THR A 705 0.38 -44.59 -33.46
N HIS A 706 1.18 -43.53 -33.32
CA HIS A 706 1.05 -42.27 -34.05
C HIS A 706 2.25 -42.05 -34.98
N TYR A 707 2.51 -43.02 -35.86
CA TYR A 707 3.50 -42.85 -36.94
C TYR A 707 3.05 -41.71 -37.85
N HIS A 708 3.86 -40.65 -37.95
CA HIS A 708 3.43 -39.39 -38.54
C HIS A 708 4.52 -38.74 -39.40
N GLU A 709 4.11 -37.85 -40.30
CA GLU A 709 5.00 -37.10 -41.20
C GLU A 709 4.71 -35.60 -41.16
N GLY A 710 5.76 -34.79 -41.36
CA GLY A 710 5.65 -33.35 -41.55
C GLY A 710 5.36 -33.05 -43.01
N LEU A 711 4.16 -32.54 -43.29
CA LEU A 711 3.77 -32.22 -44.67
C LEU A 711 4.63 -31.08 -45.25
N PRO A 712 4.92 -31.05 -46.56
CA PRO A 712 5.81 -30.06 -47.16
C PRO A 712 5.28 -28.62 -47.06
N THR A 713 6.11 -27.73 -46.55
CA THR A 713 5.94 -26.27 -46.65
C THR A 713 6.32 -25.84 -48.07
N THR A 714 5.39 -25.24 -48.80
CA THR A 714 5.56 -24.93 -50.23
C THR A 714 5.98 -23.49 -50.49
N LYS A 715 5.79 -22.59 -49.51
CA LYS A 715 6.18 -21.17 -49.58
C LYS A 715 6.34 -20.58 -48.19
N GLY A 716 7.17 -19.56 -48.06
CA GLY A 716 7.39 -18.86 -46.79
C GLY A 716 8.18 -19.71 -45.78
N THR A 717 8.05 -19.38 -44.50
CA THR A 717 8.76 -20.09 -43.42
C THR A 717 7.79 -20.53 -42.35
N ARG A 718 7.80 -21.80 -41.96
CA ARG A 718 6.95 -22.36 -40.91
C ARG A 718 7.78 -22.64 -39.65
N TYR A 719 7.34 -22.13 -38.51
CA TYR A 719 7.96 -22.40 -37.21
C TYR A 719 7.02 -23.20 -36.30
N ILE A 720 7.59 -24.20 -35.63
CA ILE A 720 6.91 -24.98 -34.59
C ILE A 720 7.83 -25.20 -33.39
N ALA A 721 7.29 -25.15 -32.17
CA ALA A 721 8.01 -25.60 -30.97
C ALA A 721 7.58 -27.04 -30.66
N VAL A 722 8.55 -27.93 -30.52
CA VAL A 722 8.33 -29.36 -30.27
C VAL A 722 8.96 -29.76 -28.94
N SER A 723 8.29 -30.64 -28.19
CA SER A 723 8.83 -31.23 -26.98
C SER A 723 8.49 -32.71 -26.91
N PHE A 724 9.52 -33.53 -26.71
CA PHE A 724 9.41 -34.97 -26.50
C PHE A 724 9.35 -35.23 -25.00
N VAL A 725 8.12 -35.45 -24.50
CA VAL A 725 7.83 -35.49 -23.08
C VAL A 725 7.69 -36.93 -22.57
N ASP A 726 8.25 -37.17 -21.40
CA ASP A 726 8.42 -38.46 -20.72
C ASP A 726 9.03 -39.53 -21.67
N PRO A 727 10.29 -39.35 -22.10
CA PRO A 727 10.98 -40.22 -23.07
C PRO A 727 11.25 -41.67 -22.62
#